data_AF-A0A0W0FW93-F1
#
_entry.id   AF-A0A0W0FW93-F1
#
_cell.length_a   1.000
_cell.length_b   1.000
_cell.length_c   1.000
_cell.angle_alpha   90.00
_cell.angle_beta   90.00
_cell.angle_gamma   90.00
#
_symmetry.space_group_name_H-M   'P 1'
#
loop_
_entity.id
_entity.type
_entity.pdbx_description
1 polymer ?
#
loop_
_entity_poly.entity_id
_entity_poly.type
_entity_poly.pdbx_seq_one_letter_code
_entity_poly.pdbx_strand_id
1 'polypeptide(L)'
;MPFEPVLLNDGHKIPSIAYGTGSKWKWQDVTEYIEQAIDVGFSHLDTAQFYETEEYVGKAIKESGLSREELYVTTKYFYSKEYGHPLGVQDAIRQSLDRLGLKYIDLYLIHNPKFIPNQDLEATWRELEKLKEDGLAKSIGLSNTGLEDLQKLVKTARIKPAVNQIELHPYNYHEQKPVIEYCAKHNIAIEAYSSLTPITRYPGGSVDTPVARAAKRIGASPTQVIFLWAIAKGAIIVTTSSTKSHLEEYLAVGDLPPLSEDEIKAIDTAGAKGPPSKLGVWLRVSMAPTEDSPIYDVLGLGFGPANIAVAGAITESWKDPNYPIQKALFIERHYVFQWHPGMLLPGARMQISFMKDLATLRSPQSPITFLSYLHSEGRLLKFINRGSTIPTRKEYADYLGWAAQYVQSQGINVHWGTEVVALDDRKDGTIHVHAKDLKTGKINVHRTRNLVIAPGGAGNIPRAFASIYSDPSVVHSSAYATSIESIFDKISASSRSVRIAVVGSGQSAAEVTLDLRERLYAFPCTAGRHRIDMIIRKGSLKPSDDSPFANEIFDPESTDAWFSMRSPSIRSAQLKEYKGTNYGVVNPRTIDALYEVMYDQHLDEAISRRPSSKELSGPLIVLRPYTLVLAAHRVQEGSNTPSFVFTSRHAISGEISTEKYDAVVCATGYQRTAWIDLLKACEVGKYFGLDKSTDASQTRLAPETDINDFASRMNQSLSENPSTPVSAVSTPLSSSASNTPPTSPSLMDLSLPAPTIYVSRNYQLLPNRAATGEPEFKPRIYIQGVEETTHGLSDTLLSVMGVRAGEVVNDICRTG
;
A
#
# COMPACT_ATOMS: atom_id res chain seq x y z
N MET A 1 13.13 31.99 -13.05
CA MET A 1 13.40 30.73 -12.34
C MET A 1 14.18 31.10 -11.10
N PRO A 2 13.76 30.69 -9.89
CA PRO A 2 14.38 31.09 -8.63
C PRO A 2 15.78 30.48 -8.41
N PHE A 3 16.25 29.65 -9.35
CA PHE A 3 17.52 28.94 -9.33
C PHE A 3 18.40 29.34 -10.52
N GLU A 4 19.62 29.82 -10.24
CA GLU A 4 20.62 30.12 -11.26
C GLU A 4 21.30 28.83 -11.77
N PRO A 5 21.40 28.62 -13.10
CA PRO A 5 22.10 27.46 -13.65
C PRO A 5 23.59 27.45 -13.30
N VAL A 6 24.14 26.28 -13.00
CA VAL A 6 25.55 26.07 -12.68
C VAL A 6 26.35 25.86 -13.97
N LEU A 7 27.47 26.57 -14.12
CA LEU A 7 28.40 26.38 -15.25
C LEU A 7 29.31 25.17 -14.98
N LEU A 8 29.26 24.17 -15.86
CA LEU A 8 30.10 22.98 -15.81
C LEU A 8 31.48 23.23 -16.43
N ASN A 9 32.47 22.39 -16.11
CA ASN A 9 33.83 22.49 -16.64
C ASN A 9 33.96 22.26 -18.16
N ASP A 10 32.89 21.81 -18.80
CA ASP A 10 32.83 21.62 -20.25
C ASP A 10 32.05 22.72 -20.98
N GLY A 11 31.70 23.80 -20.27
CA GLY A 11 31.05 24.98 -20.83
C GLY A 11 29.52 24.91 -20.90
N HIS A 12 28.91 23.76 -20.61
CA HIS A 12 27.46 23.64 -20.54
C HIS A 12 26.91 24.15 -19.19
N LYS A 13 25.65 24.55 -19.18
CA LYS A 13 24.93 24.96 -17.97
C LYS A 13 23.95 23.86 -17.56
N ILE A 14 23.92 23.55 -16.27
CA ILE A 14 22.98 22.60 -15.66
C ILE A 14 22.04 23.34 -14.70
N PRO A 15 20.72 23.06 -14.71
CA PRO A 15 19.82 23.59 -13.69
C PRO A 15 20.26 23.14 -12.29
N SER A 16 20.13 24.00 -11.28
CA SER A 16 20.62 23.69 -9.92
C SER A 16 19.67 22.81 -9.09
N ILE A 17 18.53 22.40 -9.67
CA ILE A 17 17.59 21.46 -9.06
C ILE A 17 16.98 20.55 -10.12
N ALA A 18 16.93 19.25 -9.84
CA ALA A 18 16.42 18.21 -10.71
C ALA A 18 15.30 17.40 -10.04
N TYR A 19 14.34 16.96 -10.85
CA TYR A 19 13.37 15.94 -10.49
C TYR A 19 13.90 14.56 -10.87
N GLY A 20 14.16 13.71 -9.87
CA GLY A 20 14.70 12.36 -10.04
C GLY A 20 13.64 11.25 -10.03
N THR A 21 13.74 10.28 -10.94
CA THR A 21 12.91 9.05 -10.92
C THR A 21 13.46 7.99 -9.94
N GLY A 22 14.76 7.96 -9.67
CA GLY A 22 15.35 7.25 -8.52
C GLY A 22 14.92 5.78 -8.26
N SER A 23 15.39 5.21 -7.15
CA SER A 23 14.93 3.87 -6.73
C SER A 23 13.47 3.84 -6.25
N LYS A 24 12.93 5.00 -5.84
CA LYS A 24 11.54 5.13 -5.38
C LYS A 24 10.54 4.78 -6.48
N TRP A 25 10.83 5.16 -7.72
CA TRP A 25 9.93 4.99 -8.86
C TRP A 25 10.34 3.83 -9.79
N LYS A 26 11.30 3.02 -9.37
CA LYS A 26 11.77 1.86 -10.12
C LYS A 26 10.59 0.97 -10.53
N TRP A 27 10.54 0.56 -11.80
CA TRP A 27 9.49 -0.31 -12.37
C TRP A 27 8.07 0.29 -12.39
N GLN A 28 7.92 1.60 -12.17
CA GLN A 28 6.62 2.27 -12.17
C GLN A 28 6.46 3.18 -13.38
N ASP A 29 5.23 3.37 -13.81
CA ASP A 29 4.88 4.44 -14.74
C ASP A 29 5.00 5.79 -14.04
N VAL A 30 6.00 6.59 -14.43
CA VAL A 30 6.29 7.91 -13.86
C VAL A 30 5.75 9.07 -14.69
N THR A 31 5.01 8.80 -15.77
CA THR A 31 4.60 9.81 -16.75
C THR A 31 3.93 11.01 -16.06
N GLU A 32 2.91 10.74 -15.25
CA GLU A 32 2.13 11.76 -14.54
C GLU A 32 2.97 12.59 -13.55
N TYR A 33 3.98 11.99 -12.91
CA TYR A 33 4.82 12.71 -11.95
C TYR A 33 5.86 13.59 -12.65
N ILE A 34 6.34 13.17 -13.82
CA ILE A 34 7.23 13.98 -14.66
C ILE A 34 6.44 15.18 -15.23
N GLU A 35 5.22 14.94 -15.72
CA GLU A 35 4.32 16.01 -16.16
C GLU A 35 4.05 17.01 -15.04
N GLN A 36 3.71 16.54 -13.83
CA GLN A 36 3.53 17.41 -12.67
C GLN A 36 4.79 18.21 -12.31
N ALA A 37 5.97 17.60 -12.41
CA ALA A 37 7.23 18.31 -12.16
C ALA A 37 7.46 19.42 -13.20
N ILE A 38 7.25 19.13 -14.48
CA ILE A 38 7.33 20.10 -15.58
C ILE A 38 6.33 21.24 -15.35
N ASP A 39 5.07 20.92 -15.06
CA ASP A 39 3.99 21.88 -14.82
C ASP A 39 4.30 22.87 -13.69
N VAL A 40 4.97 22.40 -12.63
CA VAL A 40 5.37 23.22 -11.48
C VAL A 40 6.62 24.07 -11.80
N GLY A 41 7.40 23.68 -12.81
CA GLY A 41 8.55 24.44 -13.30
C GLY A 41 9.90 23.72 -13.19
N PHE A 42 9.93 22.41 -12.96
CA PHE A 42 11.17 21.65 -13.08
C PHE A 42 11.54 21.49 -14.56
N SER A 43 12.72 21.96 -14.92
CA SER A 43 13.28 21.81 -16.27
C SER A 43 14.37 20.74 -16.35
N HIS A 44 14.79 20.15 -15.23
CA HIS A 44 15.82 19.11 -15.18
C HIS A 44 15.23 17.79 -14.72
N LEU A 45 15.26 16.80 -15.60
CA LEU A 45 14.74 15.45 -15.37
C LEU A 45 15.91 14.47 -15.23
N ASP A 46 16.00 13.81 -14.08
CA ASP A 46 17.03 12.82 -13.77
C ASP A 46 16.43 11.41 -13.71
N THR A 47 16.93 10.51 -14.56
CA THR A 47 16.55 9.10 -14.62
C THR A 47 17.80 8.21 -14.70
N ALA A 48 17.60 6.90 -14.86
CA ALA A 48 18.65 5.94 -15.17
C ALA A 48 18.08 4.71 -15.88
N GLN A 49 18.91 4.05 -16.70
CA GLN A 49 18.56 2.76 -17.32
C GLN A 49 18.12 1.73 -16.27
N PHE A 50 18.83 1.68 -15.13
CA PHE A 50 18.54 0.76 -14.03
C PHE A 50 17.14 0.93 -13.43
N TYR A 51 16.52 2.10 -13.56
CA TYR A 51 15.20 2.34 -12.99
C TYR A 51 14.06 1.80 -13.86
N GLU A 52 14.35 1.53 -15.14
CA GLU A 52 13.37 1.16 -16.16
C GLU A 52 12.19 2.14 -16.27
N THR A 53 12.48 3.42 -16.06
CA THR A 53 11.50 4.52 -16.17
C THR A 53 11.68 5.36 -17.43
N GLU A 54 12.72 5.12 -18.24
CA GLU A 54 13.09 5.94 -19.39
C GLU A 54 11.97 6.06 -20.45
N GLU A 55 11.20 5.01 -20.68
CA GLU A 55 10.05 5.04 -21.60
C GLU A 55 8.96 6.02 -21.14
N TYR A 56 8.66 6.02 -19.84
CA TYR A 56 7.66 6.90 -19.25
C TYR A 56 8.14 8.35 -19.15
N VAL A 57 9.43 8.56 -18.89
CA VAL A 57 10.05 9.90 -18.96
C VAL A 57 9.97 10.43 -20.40
N GLY A 58 10.29 9.61 -21.40
CA GLY A 58 10.19 9.98 -22.81
C GLY A 58 8.76 10.31 -23.23
N LYS A 59 7.79 9.52 -22.76
CA LYS A 59 6.36 9.78 -22.95
C LYS A 59 5.96 11.15 -22.38
N ALA A 60 6.31 11.45 -21.13
CA ALA A 60 6.00 12.73 -20.50
C ALA A 60 6.67 13.93 -21.20
N ILE A 61 7.93 13.79 -21.65
CA ILE A 61 8.60 14.82 -22.45
C ILE A 61 7.79 15.10 -23.72
N LYS A 62 7.36 14.06 -24.43
CA LYS A 62 6.56 14.19 -25.66
C LYS A 62 5.19 14.81 -25.39
N GLU A 63 4.53 14.40 -24.32
CA GLU A 63 3.18 14.87 -23.94
C GLU A 63 3.20 16.30 -23.39
N SER A 64 4.31 16.77 -22.81
CA SER A 64 4.47 18.15 -22.33
C SER A 64 4.35 19.22 -23.42
N GLY A 65 4.62 18.85 -24.68
CA GLY A 65 4.64 19.78 -25.81
C GLY A 65 5.80 20.80 -25.79
N LEU A 66 6.71 20.74 -24.80
CA LEU A 66 7.89 21.60 -24.73
C LEU A 66 8.90 21.25 -25.82
N SER A 67 9.66 22.26 -26.26
CA SER A 67 10.81 22.02 -27.13
C SER A 67 11.91 21.28 -26.37
N ARG A 68 12.70 20.47 -27.07
CA ARG A 68 13.74 19.65 -26.44
C ARG A 68 14.76 20.50 -25.69
N GLU A 69 15.02 21.71 -26.18
CA GLU A 69 15.98 22.66 -25.63
C GLU A 69 15.53 23.30 -24.30
N GLU A 70 14.24 23.22 -23.96
CA GLU A 70 13.68 23.71 -22.69
C GLU A 70 13.88 22.74 -21.53
N LEU A 71 14.26 21.49 -21.82
CA LEU A 71 14.48 20.45 -20.83
C LEU A 71 15.95 20.04 -20.77
N TYR A 72 16.44 19.77 -19.57
CA TYR A 72 17.74 19.18 -19.29
C TYR A 72 17.54 17.73 -18.83
N VAL A 73 17.95 16.76 -19.64
CA VAL A 73 17.69 15.34 -19.35
C VAL A 73 18.99 14.62 -18.97
N THR A 74 18.96 13.97 -17.81
CA THR A 74 20.05 13.14 -17.28
C THR A 74 19.63 11.68 -17.28
N THR A 75 20.46 10.79 -17.83
CA THR A 75 20.34 9.33 -17.61
C THR A 75 21.69 8.71 -17.33
N LYS A 76 21.71 7.43 -16.94
CA LYS A 76 22.90 6.77 -16.38
C LYS A 76 23.10 5.38 -16.97
N TYR A 77 24.33 5.11 -17.40
CA TYR A 77 24.80 3.80 -17.84
C TYR A 77 24.90 2.84 -16.66
N PHE A 78 24.33 1.64 -16.82
CA PHE A 78 24.40 0.57 -15.85
C PHE A 78 24.65 -0.77 -16.54
N TYR A 79 25.69 -1.49 -16.13
CA TYR A 79 26.00 -2.82 -16.66
C TYR A 79 25.80 -3.91 -15.60
N SER A 80 24.94 -4.87 -15.91
CA SER A 80 24.87 -6.14 -15.18
C SER A 80 24.15 -7.19 -16.01
N LYS A 81 24.77 -8.35 -16.19
CA LYS A 81 24.10 -9.52 -16.81
C LYS A 81 23.00 -10.07 -15.90
N GLU A 82 23.23 -10.07 -14.59
CA GLU A 82 22.30 -10.58 -13.58
C GLU A 82 21.02 -9.74 -13.49
N TYR A 83 21.14 -8.42 -13.63
CA TYR A 83 20.01 -7.49 -13.61
C TYR A 83 19.48 -7.15 -15.01
N GLY A 84 19.79 -7.94 -16.04
CA GLY A 84 19.18 -7.77 -17.37
C GLY A 84 19.70 -6.58 -18.21
N HIS A 85 20.83 -5.98 -17.85
CA HIS A 85 21.47 -4.88 -18.59
C HIS A 85 22.86 -5.28 -19.12
N PRO A 86 22.96 -6.19 -20.10
CA PRO A 86 24.25 -6.70 -20.59
C PRO A 86 24.90 -5.82 -21.66
N LEU A 87 24.34 -4.66 -21.99
CA LEU A 87 24.78 -3.83 -23.11
C LEU A 87 26.04 -3.03 -22.77
N GLY A 88 26.95 -2.91 -23.74
CA GLY A 88 28.06 -1.98 -23.66
C GLY A 88 27.58 -0.52 -23.71
N VAL A 89 28.44 0.41 -23.32
CA VAL A 89 28.16 1.86 -23.25
C VAL A 89 27.47 2.39 -24.51
N GLN A 90 28.00 2.03 -25.69
CA GLN A 90 27.54 2.50 -27.00
C GLN A 90 26.10 2.08 -27.32
N ASP A 91 25.74 0.85 -27.00
CA ASP A 91 24.40 0.33 -27.30
C ASP A 91 23.41 0.73 -26.21
N ALA A 92 23.86 0.82 -24.96
CA ALA A 92 23.05 1.25 -23.84
C ALA A 92 22.54 2.69 -24.03
N ILE A 93 23.39 3.63 -24.45
CA ILE A 93 22.91 5.01 -24.70
C ILE A 93 21.92 5.09 -25.86
N ARG A 94 22.09 4.28 -26.92
CA ARG A 94 21.13 4.24 -28.04
C ARG A 94 19.78 3.71 -27.59
N GLN A 95 19.79 2.68 -26.74
CA GLN A 95 18.57 2.17 -26.13
C GLN A 95 17.92 3.22 -25.21
N SER A 96 18.69 3.94 -24.39
CA SER A 96 18.16 5.03 -23.56
C SER A 96 17.57 6.16 -24.40
N LEU A 97 18.25 6.57 -25.48
CA LEU A 97 17.76 7.59 -26.42
C LEU A 97 16.46 7.16 -27.10
N ASP A 98 16.36 5.90 -27.53
CA ASP A 98 15.15 5.33 -28.15
C ASP A 98 13.98 5.34 -27.15
N ARG A 99 14.19 4.82 -25.94
CA ARG A 99 13.18 4.81 -24.87
C ARG A 99 12.71 6.21 -24.48
N LEU A 100 13.64 7.16 -24.37
CA LEU A 100 13.34 8.56 -24.06
C LEU A 100 12.73 9.30 -25.26
N GLY A 101 12.81 8.74 -26.48
CA GLY A 101 12.41 9.43 -27.71
C GLY A 101 13.29 10.63 -28.05
N LEU A 102 14.57 10.60 -27.69
CA LEU A 102 15.52 11.72 -27.81
C LEU A 102 16.64 11.45 -28.82
N LYS A 103 17.24 12.53 -29.33
CA LYS A 103 18.43 12.46 -30.21
C LYS A 103 19.76 12.61 -29.45
N TYR A 104 19.73 13.24 -28.29
CA TYR A 104 20.88 13.45 -27.42
C TYR A 104 20.44 13.53 -25.94
N ILE A 105 21.36 13.21 -25.04
CA ILE A 105 21.24 13.40 -23.58
C ILE A 105 22.03 14.64 -23.16
N ASP A 106 21.52 15.44 -22.22
CA ASP A 106 22.29 16.61 -21.74
C ASP A 106 23.42 16.17 -20.80
N LEU A 107 23.13 15.24 -19.89
CA LEU A 107 24.13 14.65 -18.99
C LEU A 107 24.02 13.12 -18.94
N TYR A 108 25.07 12.41 -19.36
CA TYR A 108 25.14 10.95 -19.27
C TYR A 108 26.16 10.52 -18.23
N LEU A 109 25.71 9.77 -17.22
CA LEU A 109 26.55 9.38 -16.08
C LEU A 109 26.87 7.88 -16.08
N ILE A 110 28.02 7.49 -15.55
CA ILE A 110 28.19 6.10 -15.06
C ILE A 110 27.42 5.99 -13.74
N HIS A 111 26.43 5.10 -13.65
CA HIS A 111 25.53 5.01 -12.49
C HIS A 111 26.26 4.64 -11.20
N ASN A 112 27.22 3.72 -11.29
CA ASN A 112 28.08 3.30 -10.19
C ASN A 112 29.30 2.56 -10.77
N PRO A 113 30.54 2.90 -10.36
CA PRO A 113 31.75 2.21 -10.81
C PRO A 113 31.78 0.69 -10.58
N LYS A 114 30.95 0.17 -9.66
CA LYS A 114 30.84 -1.27 -9.41
C LYS A 114 30.08 -2.01 -10.52
N PHE A 115 29.23 -1.32 -11.27
CA PHE A 115 28.33 -1.90 -12.29
C PHE A 115 28.74 -1.45 -13.69
N ILE A 116 29.98 -1.79 -14.05
CA ILE A 116 30.58 -1.55 -15.36
C ILE A 116 31.30 -2.83 -15.85
N PRO A 117 31.48 -3.02 -17.16
CA PRO A 117 32.17 -4.19 -17.68
C PRO A 117 33.57 -4.36 -17.07
N ASN A 118 33.85 -5.55 -16.55
CA ASN A 118 35.14 -5.92 -15.93
C ASN A 118 35.59 -5.02 -14.74
N GLN A 119 34.71 -4.16 -14.22
CA GLN A 119 35.06 -3.12 -13.23
C GLN A 119 36.18 -2.18 -13.72
N ASP A 120 36.33 -2.00 -15.04
CA ASP A 120 37.33 -1.13 -15.64
C ASP A 120 36.74 0.26 -15.92
N LEU A 121 36.94 1.17 -14.96
CA LEU A 121 36.42 2.54 -15.03
C LEU A 121 37.08 3.36 -16.14
N GLU A 122 38.38 3.18 -16.40
CA GLU A 122 39.10 3.95 -17.42
C GLU A 122 38.68 3.53 -18.83
N ALA A 123 38.50 2.23 -19.06
CA ALA A 123 37.99 1.73 -20.34
C ALA A 123 36.54 2.15 -20.57
N THR A 124 35.70 2.05 -19.54
CA THR A 124 34.30 2.50 -19.63
C THR A 124 34.22 4.01 -19.86
N TRP A 125 35.09 4.80 -19.21
CA TRP A 125 35.14 6.25 -19.41
C TRP A 125 35.54 6.64 -20.82
N ARG A 126 36.54 5.97 -21.41
CA ARG A 126 36.94 6.20 -22.83
C ARG A 126 35.76 6.05 -23.79
N GLU A 127 34.85 5.11 -23.51
CA GLU A 127 33.62 4.98 -24.30
C GLU A 127 32.67 6.16 -24.08
N LEU A 128 32.51 6.67 -22.86
CA LEU A 128 31.72 7.89 -22.60
C LEU A 128 32.32 9.13 -23.28
N GLU A 129 33.65 9.27 -23.31
CA GLU A 129 34.32 10.35 -24.04
C GLU A 129 33.93 10.33 -25.53
N LYS A 130 33.92 9.13 -26.12
CA LYS A 130 33.49 8.94 -27.51
C LYS A 130 32.01 9.30 -27.70
N LEU A 131 31.13 8.95 -26.76
CA LEU A 131 29.71 9.35 -26.83
C LEU A 131 29.51 10.87 -26.89
N LYS A 132 30.37 11.61 -26.17
CA LYS A 132 30.36 13.07 -26.20
C LYS A 132 30.88 13.63 -27.51
N GLU A 133 31.93 13.05 -28.07
CA GLU A 133 32.44 13.44 -29.39
C GLU A 133 31.44 13.14 -30.51
N ASP A 134 30.74 12.01 -30.41
CA ASP A 134 29.69 11.60 -31.35
C ASP A 134 28.39 12.43 -31.18
N GLY A 135 28.33 13.33 -30.18
CA GLY A 135 27.19 14.21 -29.93
C GLY A 135 25.97 13.53 -29.30
N LEU A 136 26.10 12.29 -28.84
CA LEU A 136 25.02 11.53 -28.19
C LEU A 136 24.77 12.00 -26.74
N ALA A 137 25.80 12.56 -26.10
CA ALA A 137 25.70 13.24 -24.80
C ALA A 137 26.44 14.59 -24.83
N LYS A 138 25.83 15.67 -24.33
CA LYS A 138 26.51 16.99 -24.28
C LYS A 138 27.57 17.02 -23.17
N SER A 139 27.21 16.53 -22.00
CA SER A 139 28.08 16.38 -20.83
C SER A 139 28.13 14.93 -20.38
N ILE A 140 29.27 14.53 -19.83
CA ILE A 140 29.48 13.19 -19.27
C ILE A 140 29.99 13.29 -17.84
N GLY A 141 29.57 12.35 -16.99
CA GLY A 141 29.88 12.41 -15.58
C GLY A 141 29.81 11.06 -14.88
N LEU A 142 29.85 11.13 -13.57
CA LEU A 142 29.90 9.99 -12.67
C LEU A 142 28.75 10.04 -11.67
N SER A 143 28.41 8.89 -11.11
CA SER A 143 27.55 8.79 -9.95
C SER A 143 28.10 7.72 -9.00
N ASN A 144 27.99 7.98 -7.70
CA ASN A 144 28.46 7.09 -6.63
C ASN A 144 29.96 6.77 -6.68
N THR A 145 30.77 7.68 -7.23
CA THR A 145 32.23 7.49 -7.34
C THR A 145 32.95 8.11 -6.15
N GLY A 146 33.74 7.28 -5.45
CA GLY A 146 34.58 7.70 -4.33
C GLY A 146 35.89 8.37 -4.75
N LEU A 147 36.63 8.88 -3.76
CA LEU A 147 37.84 9.68 -3.97
C LEU A 147 38.93 8.94 -4.76
N GLU A 148 39.20 7.68 -4.43
CA GLU A 148 40.27 6.90 -5.07
C GLU A 148 40.03 6.72 -6.57
N ASP A 149 38.80 6.37 -6.95
CA ASP A 149 38.42 6.16 -8.35
C ASP A 149 38.37 7.47 -9.13
N LEU A 150 37.90 8.57 -8.50
CA LEU A 150 37.99 9.92 -9.07
C LEU A 150 39.45 10.32 -9.34
N GLN A 151 40.36 10.04 -8.41
CA GLN A 151 41.78 10.36 -8.56
C GLN A 151 42.46 9.56 -9.66
N LYS A 152 42.11 8.27 -9.80
CA LYS A 152 42.61 7.43 -10.91
C LYS A 152 42.10 7.98 -12.24
N LEU A 153 40.78 8.18 -12.35
CA LEU A 153 40.17 8.60 -13.60
C LEU A 153 40.63 9.99 -14.05
N VAL A 154 40.68 10.98 -13.18
CA VAL A 154 41.06 12.36 -13.56
C VAL A 154 42.51 12.46 -14.07
N LYS A 155 43.38 11.48 -13.75
CA LYS A 155 44.75 11.43 -14.28
C LYS A 155 44.81 10.96 -15.73
N THR A 156 43.88 10.09 -16.14
CA THR A 156 43.90 9.40 -17.43
C THR A 156 42.81 9.88 -18.39
N ALA A 157 41.75 10.51 -17.87
CA ALA A 157 40.66 11.08 -18.64
C ALA A 157 41.14 12.26 -19.51
N ARG A 158 40.83 12.19 -20.80
CA ARG A 158 41.02 13.29 -21.76
C ARG A 158 39.94 14.35 -21.59
N ILE A 159 38.71 13.91 -21.36
CA ILE A 159 37.57 14.77 -21.00
C ILE A 159 37.28 14.52 -19.52
N LYS A 160 37.51 15.52 -18.68
CA LYS A 160 37.22 15.42 -17.24
C LYS A 160 35.71 15.24 -17.02
N PRO A 161 35.29 14.46 -16.00
CA PRO A 161 33.89 14.39 -15.62
C PRO A 161 33.34 15.78 -15.31
N ALA A 162 32.17 16.11 -15.86
CA ALA A 162 31.50 17.38 -15.58
C ALA A 162 30.83 17.37 -14.20
N VAL A 163 30.28 16.22 -13.81
CA VAL A 163 29.49 16.02 -12.59
C VAL A 163 29.91 14.73 -11.88
N ASN A 164 29.86 14.72 -10.55
CA ASN A 164 29.77 13.50 -9.74
C ASN A 164 28.52 13.56 -8.84
N GLN A 165 27.54 12.70 -9.13
CA GLN A 165 26.29 12.62 -8.37
C GLN A 165 26.43 11.65 -7.18
N ILE A 166 26.24 12.13 -5.95
CA ILE A 166 26.47 11.37 -4.71
C ILE A 166 25.30 11.51 -3.72
N GLU A 167 25.14 10.53 -2.83
CA GLU A 167 24.27 10.67 -1.67
C GLU A 167 24.88 11.72 -0.73
N LEU A 168 24.20 12.85 -0.55
CA LEU A 168 24.71 13.94 0.27
C LEU A 168 23.63 14.57 1.14
N HIS A 169 23.83 14.47 2.44
CA HIS A 169 22.99 15.06 3.48
C HIS A 169 23.84 15.37 4.74
N PRO A 170 23.35 16.18 5.70
CA PRO A 170 24.10 16.55 6.90
C PRO A 170 24.79 15.40 7.63
N TYR A 171 24.15 14.23 7.75
CA TYR A 171 24.71 13.09 8.47
C TYR A 171 25.89 12.37 7.81
N ASN A 172 26.10 12.51 6.50
CA ASN A 172 27.23 11.89 5.79
C ASN A 172 28.20 12.91 5.21
N TYR A 173 27.96 14.21 5.46
CA TYR A 173 28.77 15.30 4.93
C TYR A 173 30.26 15.16 5.28
N HIS A 174 30.59 14.76 6.51
CA HIS A 174 31.98 14.58 6.92
C HIS A 174 32.71 13.49 6.11
N GLU A 175 32.02 12.40 5.79
CA GLU A 175 32.56 11.30 4.97
C GLU A 175 32.69 11.71 3.50
N GLN A 176 31.75 12.50 2.99
CA GLN A 176 31.75 12.99 1.61
C GLN A 176 32.67 14.20 1.38
N LYS A 177 33.09 14.89 2.44
CA LYS A 177 33.89 16.12 2.37
C LYS A 177 35.14 15.98 1.48
N PRO A 178 35.96 14.91 1.58
CA PRO A 178 37.12 14.75 0.70
C PRO A 178 36.75 14.64 -0.79
N VAL A 179 35.62 14.01 -1.11
CA VAL A 179 35.10 13.91 -2.49
C VAL A 179 34.66 15.29 -2.97
N ILE A 180 33.91 16.04 -2.16
CA ILE A 180 33.43 17.39 -2.48
C ILE A 180 34.61 18.34 -2.73
N GLU A 181 35.61 18.35 -1.84
CA GLU A 181 36.80 19.20 -1.97
C GLU A 181 37.63 18.84 -3.21
N TYR A 182 37.78 17.56 -3.50
CA TYR A 182 38.47 17.09 -4.70
C TYR A 182 37.71 17.50 -5.98
N CYS A 183 36.40 17.28 -6.02
CA CYS A 183 35.55 17.69 -7.13
C CYS A 183 35.65 19.21 -7.36
N ALA A 184 35.53 20.02 -6.30
CA ALA A 184 35.68 21.48 -6.38
C ALA A 184 37.05 21.90 -6.94
N LYS A 185 38.16 21.31 -6.46
CA LYS A 185 39.52 21.60 -6.96
C LYS A 185 39.69 21.30 -8.45
N HIS A 186 38.95 20.33 -8.97
CA HIS A 186 39.01 19.90 -10.36
C HIS A 186 37.87 20.44 -11.23
N ASN A 187 37.08 21.40 -10.70
CA ASN A 187 35.90 21.97 -11.35
C ASN A 187 34.85 20.91 -11.75
N ILE A 188 34.70 19.85 -10.97
CA ILE A 188 33.65 18.84 -11.14
C ILE A 188 32.49 19.23 -10.24
N ALA A 189 31.29 19.40 -10.78
CA ALA A 189 30.12 19.75 -10.00
C ALA A 189 29.61 18.55 -9.18
N ILE A 190 29.04 18.82 -8.01
CA ILE A 190 28.38 17.81 -7.18
C ILE A 190 26.87 17.88 -7.40
N GLU A 191 26.26 16.74 -7.70
CA GLU A 191 24.80 16.55 -7.61
C GLU A 191 24.48 15.75 -6.35
N ALA A 192 23.62 16.27 -5.50
CA ALA A 192 23.23 15.68 -4.23
C ALA A 192 21.84 15.05 -4.33
N TYR A 193 21.79 13.71 -4.22
CA TYR A 193 20.52 13.00 -4.05
C TYR A 193 20.29 12.61 -2.58
N SER A 194 19.04 12.34 -2.22
CA SER A 194 18.63 11.96 -0.85
C SER A 194 18.96 13.00 0.24
N SER A 195 19.07 14.28 -0.10
CA SER A 195 19.41 15.33 0.87
C SER A 195 18.43 15.43 2.04
N LEU A 196 17.16 15.11 1.82
CA LEU A 196 16.10 15.13 2.84
C LEU A 196 16.15 13.94 3.82
N THR A 197 17.10 13.02 3.69
CA THR A 197 17.27 11.86 4.59
C THR A 197 17.19 12.21 6.09
N PRO A 198 17.77 13.32 6.60
CA PRO A 198 17.70 13.64 8.02
C PRO A 198 16.30 13.84 8.56
N ILE A 199 15.38 14.40 7.77
CA ILE A 199 14.02 14.72 8.22
C ILE A 199 12.97 13.72 7.71
N THR A 200 13.31 12.91 6.70
CA THR A 200 12.40 11.89 6.13
C THR A 200 12.69 10.49 6.64
N ARG A 201 13.97 10.08 6.72
CA ARG A 201 14.38 8.73 7.18
C ARG A 201 14.83 8.70 8.63
N TYR A 202 15.37 9.80 9.15
CA TYR A 202 15.90 9.88 10.51
C TYR A 202 15.36 11.07 11.33
N PRO A 203 14.03 11.32 11.34
CA PRO A 203 13.45 12.44 12.09
C PRO A 203 13.73 12.30 13.59
N GLY A 204 13.78 13.43 14.29
CA GLY A 204 14.12 13.51 15.72
C GLY A 204 15.61 13.43 16.03
N GLY A 205 16.46 13.58 14.99
CA GLY A 205 17.90 13.50 15.12
C GLY A 205 18.57 14.81 15.54
N SER A 206 19.90 14.81 15.64
CA SER A 206 20.66 15.99 16.08
C SER A 206 20.50 17.19 15.13
N VAL A 207 20.19 16.94 13.85
CA VAL A 207 20.04 17.96 12.80
C VAL A 207 18.72 18.73 12.92
N ASP A 208 17.66 18.14 13.51
CA ASP A 208 16.33 18.75 13.59
C ASP A 208 16.34 20.09 14.34
N THR A 209 17.09 20.19 15.45
CA THR A 209 17.13 21.40 16.27
C THR A 209 17.74 22.60 15.53
N PRO A 210 18.96 22.51 14.94
CA PRO A 210 19.50 23.61 14.16
C PRO A 210 18.69 23.90 12.89
N VAL A 211 18.11 22.89 12.24
CA VAL A 211 17.22 23.08 11.08
C VAL A 211 15.96 23.85 11.46
N ALA A 212 15.28 23.46 12.54
CA ALA A 212 14.08 24.14 13.02
C ALA A 212 14.37 25.59 13.45
N ARG A 213 15.55 25.85 14.03
CA ARG A 213 15.99 27.20 14.39
C ARG A 213 16.18 28.07 13.14
N ALA A 214 16.86 27.55 12.12
CA ALA A 214 17.05 28.26 10.86
C ALA A 214 15.70 28.50 10.17
N ALA A 215 14.85 27.47 10.06
CA ALA A 215 13.51 27.53 9.49
C ALA A 215 12.68 28.66 10.09
N LYS A 216 12.67 28.76 11.44
CA LYS A 216 11.97 29.82 12.16
C LYS A 216 12.52 31.22 11.85
N ARG A 217 13.84 31.38 11.68
CA ARG A 217 14.45 32.67 11.37
C ARG A 217 14.07 33.16 9.97
N ILE A 218 14.12 32.27 8.98
CA ILE A 218 13.91 32.64 7.57
C ILE A 218 12.45 32.50 7.11
N GLY A 219 11.55 31.99 7.96
CA GLY A 219 10.16 31.76 7.60
C GLY A 219 9.98 30.64 6.57
N ALA A 220 10.84 29.63 6.60
CA ALA A 220 10.84 28.51 5.66
C ALA A 220 10.52 27.18 6.36
N SER A 221 10.28 26.13 5.57
CA SER A 221 10.13 24.78 6.10
C SER A 221 11.47 24.11 6.41
N PRO A 222 11.50 23.05 7.24
CA PRO A 222 12.69 22.22 7.43
C PRO A 222 13.25 21.63 6.13
N THR A 223 12.38 21.26 5.18
CA THR A 223 12.76 20.77 3.84
C THR A 223 13.58 21.83 3.10
N GLN A 224 13.07 23.06 3.07
CA GLN A 224 13.71 24.17 2.38
C GLN A 224 15.06 24.53 3.01
N VAL A 225 15.18 24.47 4.33
CA VAL A 225 16.45 24.65 5.04
C VAL A 225 17.50 23.60 4.65
N ILE A 226 17.11 22.33 4.52
CA ILE A 226 18.03 21.27 4.09
C ILE A 226 18.51 21.49 2.66
N PHE A 227 17.64 21.97 1.76
CA PHE A 227 18.04 22.34 0.41
C PHE A 227 18.96 23.56 0.38
N LEU A 228 18.68 24.61 1.16
CA LEU A 228 19.60 25.74 1.33
C LEU A 228 20.96 25.29 1.89
N TRP A 229 20.98 24.30 2.79
CA TRP A 229 22.24 23.70 3.26
C TRP A 229 22.98 22.98 2.12
N ALA A 230 22.29 22.22 1.27
CA ALA A 230 22.93 21.54 0.13
C ALA A 230 23.51 22.55 -0.89
N ILE A 231 22.78 23.63 -1.17
CA ILE A 231 23.24 24.75 -2.01
C ILE A 231 24.48 25.41 -1.39
N ALA A 232 24.48 25.64 -0.07
CA ALA A 232 25.64 26.19 0.64
C ALA A 232 26.86 25.27 0.60
N LYS A 233 26.70 23.97 0.33
CA LYS A 233 27.79 23.03 0.05
C LYS A 233 28.23 23.00 -1.42
N GLY A 234 27.66 23.85 -2.26
CA GLY A 234 27.95 23.93 -3.68
C GLY A 234 27.34 22.77 -4.49
N ALA A 235 26.31 22.10 -3.97
CA ALA A 235 25.67 20.98 -4.64
C ALA A 235 24.41 21.39 -5.42
N ILE A 236 24.25 20.79 -6.60
CA ILE A 236 23.01 20.75 -7.38
C ILE A 236 22.07 19.74 -6.71
N ILE A 237 20.80 20.08 -6.52
CA ILE A 237 19.85 19.24 -5.79
C ILE A 237 19.19 18.23 -6.73
N VAL A 238 19.11 16.96 -6.34
CA VAL A 238 18.26 15.95 -6.99
C VAL A 238 17.22 15.46 -5.98
N THR A 239 15.95 15.75 -6.25
CA THR A 239 14.83 15.45 -5.34
C THR A 239 13.68 14.77 -6.06
N THR A 240 12.66 14.32 -5.32
CA THR A 240 11.50 13.66 -5.91
C THR A 240 10.26 13.74 -5.02
N SER A 241 9.06 13.67 -5.60
CA SER A 241 7.78 13.66 -4.87
C SER A 241 6.63 13.21 -5.77
N SER A 242 5.61 12.51 -5.22
CA SER A 242 4.31 12.30 -5.89
C SER A 242 3.33 13.45 -5.66
N THR A 243 3.68 14.39 -4.79
CA THR A 243 2.78 15.43 -4.29
C THR A 243 3.18 16.76 -4.90
N LYS A 244 2.31 17.34 -5.74
CA LYS A 244 2.51 18.63 -6.40
C LYS A 244 2.89 19.77 -5.44
N SER A 245 2.22 19.88 -4.30
CA SER A 245 2.52 20.95 -3.32
C SER A 245 3.93 20.85 -2.74
N HIS A 246 4.51 19.65 -2.62
CA HIS A 246 5.92 19.52 -2.23
C HIS A 246 6.85 19.99 -3.36
N LEU A 247 6.51 19.72 -4.63
CA LEU A 247 7.31 20.21 -5.76
C LEU A 247 7.34 21.73 -5.81
N GLU A 248 6.19 22.38 -5.53
CA GLU A 248 6.08 23.83 -5.41
C GLU A 248 6.93 24.36 -4.24
N GLU A 249 6.86 23.70 -3.07
CA GLU A 249 7.70 24.00 -1.91
C GLU A 249 9.20 23.88 -2.22
N TYR A 250 9.60 22.86 -2.99
CA TYR A 250 10.99 22.62 -3.37
C TYR A 250 11.52 23.70 -4.31
N LEU A 251 10.71 24.16 -5.27
CA LEU A 251 11.10 25.24 -6.17
C LEU A 251 11.16 26.61 -5.48
N ALA A 252 10.28 26.86 -4.52
CA ALA A 252 10.24 28.09 -3.73
C ALA A 252 11.52 28.32 -2.88
N VAL A 253 12.40 27.31 -2.75
CA VAL A 253 13.70 27.46 -2.08
C VAL A 253 14.55 28.55 -2.69
N GLY A 254 14.51 28.73 -4.01
CA GLY A 254 15.36 29.72 -4.67
C GLY A 254 14.96 31.18 -4.36
N ASP A 255 13.76 31.41 -3.83
CA ASP A 255 13.30 32.73 -3.38
C ASP A 255 13.65 33.02 -1.90
N LEU A 256 14.24 32.07 -1.19
CA LEU A 256 14.59 32.21 0.22
C LEU A 256 15.99 32.81 0.43
N PRO A 257 16.20 33.56 1.51
CA PRO A 257 17.53 34.05 1.86
C PRO A 257 18.47 32.88 2.20
N PRO A 258 19.78 33.00 1.91
CA PRO A 258 20.75 31.96 2.25
C PRO A 258 20.86 31.74 3.77
N LEU A 259 21.32 30.55 4.14
CA LEU A 259 21.70 30.26 5.53
C LEU A 259 22.95 31.07 5.91
N SER A 260 23.00 31.51 7.16
CA SER A 260 24.20 32.13 7.73
C SER A 260 25.31 31.09 7.96
N GLU A 261 26.57 31.53 8.03
CA GLU A 261 27.71 30.65 8.32
C GLU A 261 27.54 29.89 9.64
N ASP A 262 26.98 30.54 10.67
CA ASP A 262 26.71 29.93 11.96
C ASP A 262 25.63 28.84 11.89
N GLU A 263 24.60 29.03 11.07
CA GLU A 263 23.56 28.00 10.85
C GLU A 263 24.10 26.80 10.08
N ILE A 264 24.89 27.04 9.03
CA ILE A 264 25.57 25.97 8.28
C ILE A 264 26.48 25.18 9.22
N LYS A 265 27.31 25.87 10.01
CA LYS A 265 28.20 25.25 10.99
C LYS A 265 27.42 24.48 12.06
N ALA A 266 26.28 24.98 12.51
CA ALA A 266 25.43 24.29 13.48
C ALA A 266 24.82 23.01 12.89
N ILE A 267 24.35 23.05 11.64
CA ILE A 267 23.85 21.87 10.92
C ILE A 267 24.98 20.86 10.69
N ASP A 268 26.17 21.30 10.28
CA ASP A 268 27.35 20.42 10.10
C ASP A 268 27.76 19.77 11.41
N THR A 269 27.86 20.55 12.49
CA THR A 269 28.23 20.06 13.83
C THR A 269 27.20 19.06 14.35
N ALA A 270 25.92 19.30 14.07
CA ALA A 270 24.86 18.36 14.39
C ALA A 270 24.94 17.09 13.53
N GLY A 271 25.19 17.23 12.23
CA GLY A 271 25.32 16.14 11.26
C GLY A 271 26.52 15.24 11.55
N ALA A 272 27.64 15.81 12.01
CA ALA A 272 28.85 15.07 12.41
C ALA A 272 28.64 14.12 13.59
N LYS A 273 27.55 14.29 14.36
CA LYS A 273 27.13 13.32 15.38
C LYS A 273 26.58 12.02 14.77
N GLY A 274 26.52 11.95 13.44
CA GLY A 274 25.87 10.91 12.67
C GLY A 274 24.35 11.04 12.69
N PRO A 275 23.64 10.24 11.89
CA PRO A 275 22.21 10.10 12.11
C PRO A 275 22.03 9.65 13.57
N PRO A 276 20.90 9.97 14.23
CA PRO A 276 20.53 9.25 15.44
C PRO A 276 20.76 7.78 15.12
N SER A 277 21.64 7.11 15.87
CA SER A 277 22.22 5.85 15.39
C SER A 277 21.10 4.91 14.95
N LYS A 278 21.33 3.95 14.05
CA LYS A 278 20.34 2.87 13.89
C LYS A 278 20.08 2.17 15.22
N LEU A 279 20.97 2.34 16.19
CA LEU A 279 20.77 2.04 17.60
C LEU A 279 20.05 3.15 18.39
N GLY A 280 20.06 4.42 17.96
CA GLY A 280 19.67 5.72 18.56
C GLY A 280 18.28 6.27 18.21
N VAL A 281 17.83 6.13 16.95
CA VAL A 281 16.37 6.12 16.64
C VAL A 281 15.73 4.90 17.29
N TRP A 282 16.53 3.84 17.46
CA TRP A 282 16.18 2.59 18.12
C TRP A 282 16.47 2.62 19.65
N LEU A 283 17.17 3.63 20.21
CA LEU A 283 17.55 3.79 21.65
C LEU A 283 16.81 4.96 22.30
N ARG A 284 16.28 5.91 21.52
CA ARG A 284 15.18 6.77 22.01
C ARG A 284 13.83 6.05 22.01
N VAL A 285 13.86 4.78 21.63
CA VAL A 285 12.73 3.84 21.50
C VAL A 285 12.99 2.52 22.23
N SER A 286 14.23 2.19 22.57
CA SER A 286 14.51 1.11 23.49
C SER A 286 15.13 1.66 24.78
N MET A 287 14.31 1.71 25.84
CA MET A 287 14.74 0.84 26.92
C MET A 287 14.78 -0.53 26.25
N ALA A 288 15.97 -1.08 26.01
CA ALA A 288 16.04 -2.52 25.82
C ALA A 288 15.18 -3.09 26.95
N PRO A 289 14.24 -4.01 26.67
CA PRO A 289 13.61 -4.72 27.76
C PRO A 289 14.76 -5.12 28.69
N THR A 290 14.70 -4.72 29.96
CA THR A 290 15.65 -5.25 30.94
C THR A 290 15.64 -6.77 30.75
N GLU A 291 16.74 -7.48 31.01
CA GLU A 291 16.72 -8.95 30.90
C GLU A 291 15.52 -9.58 31.67
N ASP A 292 14.96 -8.83 32.63
CA ASP A 292 13.73 -9.08 33.40
C ASP A 292 12.38 -8.87 32.69
N SER A 293 12.32 -8.35 31.46
CA SER A 293 11.03 -8.12 30.79
C SER A 293 10.39 -9.44 30.35
N PRO A 294 9.09 -9.66 30.63
CA PRO A 294 8.46 -10.95 30.43
C PRO A 294 8.45 -11.33 28.95
N ILE A 295 8.82 -12.58 28.67
CA ILE A 295 8.59 -13.21 27.37
C ILE A 295 7.13 -13.69 27.36
N TYR A 296 6.35 -13.19 26.41
CA TYR A 296 4.99 -13.66 26.17
C TYR A 296 5.03 -14.97 25.36
N ASP A 297 4.10 -15.87 25.67
CA ASP A 297 3.93 -17.09 24.89
C ASP A 297 3.23 -16.76 23.57
N VAL A 298 2.26 -15.83 23.61
CA VAL A 298 1.53 -15.33 22.44
C VAL A 298 1.44 -13.81 22.47
N LEU A 299 1.71 -13.17 21.34
CA LEU A 299 1.45 -11.75 21.14
C LEU A 299 0.59 -11.55 19.89
N GLY A 300 -0.57 -10.91 20.04
CA GLY A 300 -1.46 -10.59 18.92
C GLY A 300 -1.34 -9.16 18.42
N LEU A 301 -1.29 -8.96 17.10
CA LEU A 301 -1.35 -7.65 16.45
C LEU A 301 -2.79 -7.37 16.01
N GLY A 302 -3.37 -6.31 16.57
CA GLY A 302 -4.80 -6.01 16.50
C GLY A 302 -5.59 -6.71 17.61
N PHE A 303 -6.70 -6.12 18.03
CA PHE A 303 -7.63 -6.72 18.98
C PHE A 303 -9.09 -6.64 18.51
N GLY A 304 -9.27 -6.93 17.22
CA GLY A 304 -10.56 -7.18 16.60
C GLY A 304 -11.08 -8.61 16.84
N PRO A 305 -12.22 -8.98 16.23
CA PRO A 305 -12.90 -10.27 16.47
C PRO A 305 -11.99 -11.50 16.39
N ALA A 306 -11.09 -11.58 15.41
CA ALA A 306 -10.19 -12.72 15.22
C ALA A 306 -9.28 -12.96 16.44
N ASN A 307 -8.67 -11.89 16.97
CA ASN A 307 -7.79 -11.99 18.14
C ASN A 307 -8.56 -12.06 19.46
N ILE A 308 -9.79 -11.53 19.54
CA ILE A 308 -10.67 -11.77 20.68
C ILE A 308 -11.07 -13.26 20.76
N ALA A 309 -11.36 -13.89 19.62
CA ALA A 309 -11.65 -15.33 19.58
C ALA A 309 -10.43 -16.17 20.03
N VAL A 310 -9.22 -15.82 19.58
CA VAL A 310 -7.97 -16.45 20.07
C VAL A 310 -7.80 -16.25 21.57
N ALA A 311 -7.96 -15.03 22.08
CA ALA A 311 -7.91 -14.74 23.51
C ALA A 311 -8.96 -15.56 24.29
N GLY A 312 -10.18 -15.67 23.77
CA GLY A 312 -11.24 -16.51 24.34
C GLY A 312 -10.83 -17.97 24.44
N ALA A 313 -10.37 -18.56 23.33
CA ALA A 313 -9.90 -19.94 23.29
C ALA A 313 -8.73 -20.20 24.26
N ILE A 314 -7.81 -19.24 24.42
CA ILE A 314 -6.72 -19.31 25.41
C ILE A 314 -7.30 -19.33 26.84
N THR A 315 -8.18 -18.38 27.18
CA THR A 315 -8.70 -18.22 28.55
C THR A 315 -9.54 -19.40 29.02
N GLU A 316 -10.17 -20.14 28.10
CA GLU A 316 -10.96 -21.33 28.43
C GLU A 316 -10.11 -22.47 29.02
N SER A 317 -8.83 -22.53 28.66
CA SER A 317 -7.89 -23.56 29.12
C SER A 317 -7.01 -23.11 30.30
N TRP A 318 -7.06 -21.84 30.72
CA TRP A 318 -6.25 -21.31 31.83
C TRP A 318 -6.58 -21.88 33.22
N LYS A 319 -7.66 -22.65 33.34
CA LYS A 319 -7.92 -23.42 34.56
C LYS A 319 -6.95 -24.61 34.71
N ASP A 320 -6.31 -25.05 33.63
CA ASP A 320 -5.27 -26.07 33.66
C ASP A 320 -3.90 -25.39 33.94
N PRO A 321 -3.27 -25.64 35.10
CA PRO A 321 -1.97 -25.05 35.42
C PRO A 321 -0.84 -25.53 34.51
N ASN A 322 -1.03 -26.64 33.77
CA ASN A 322 -0.04 -27.16 32.83
C ASN A 322 -0.25 -26.65 31.39
N TYR A 323 -1.21 -25.75 31.18
CA TYR A 323 -1.49 -25.22 29.85
C TYR A 323 -0.28 -24.48 29.25
N PRO A 324 0.14 -24.71 27.99
CA PRO A 324 1.38 -24.14 27.47
C PRO A 324 1.41 -22.60 27.38
N ILE A 325 0.25 -21.95 27.20
CA ILE A 325 0.16 -20.49 27.05
C ILE A 325 -0.21 -19.89 28.41
N GLN A 326 0.78 -19.31 29.10
CA GLN A 326 0.59 -18.70 30.42
C GLN A 326 0.60 -17.18 30.36
N LYS A 327 1.24 -16.59 29.33
CA LYS A 327 1.32 -15.13 29.13
C LYS A 327 0.90 -14.76 27.71
N ALA A 328 -0.15 -13.95 27.61
CA ALA A 328 -0.61 -13.38 26.35
C ALA A 328 -0.71 -11.85 26.40
N LEU A 329 -0.35 -11.20 25.29
CA LEU A 329 -0.46 -9.76 25.08
C LEU A 329 -1.09 -9.47 23.72
N PHE A 330 -1.96 -8.48 23.63
CA PHE A 330 -2.48 -7.98 22.37
C PHE A 330 -2.24 -6.48 22.25
N ILE A 331 -1.98 -5.99 21.04
CA ILE A 331 -1.69 -4.59 20.76
C ILE A 331 -2.74 -4.05 19.79
N GLU A 332 -3.42 -2.97 20.17
CA GLU A 332 -4.51 -2.38 19.40
C GLU A 332 -4.33 -0.86 19.27
N ARG A 333 -4.43 -0.36 18.03
CA ARG A 333 -4.24 1.05 17.70
C ARG A 333 -5.40 1.93 18.18
N HIS A 334 -6.61 1.39 18.24
CA HIS A 334 -7.74 2.11 18.80
C HIS A 334 -7.59 2.25 20.33
N TYR A 335 -8.07 3.35 20.91
CA TYR A 335 -7.99 3.55 22.37
C TYR A 335 -9.01 2.74 23.16
N VAL A 336 -10.03 2.21 22.47
CA VAL A 336 -11.09 1.35 23.00
C VAL A 336 -11.52 0.39 21.89
N PHE A 337 -12.21 -0.69 22.25
CA PHE A 337 -12.74 -1.62 21.26
C PHE A 337 -13.72 -0.93 20.30
N GLN A 338 -13.52 -1.13 19.00
CA GLN A 338 -14.41 -0.65 17.94
C GLN A 338 -14.50 -1.68 16.82
N TRP A 339 -15.72 -2.01 16.38
CA TRP A 339 -15.93 -2.91 15.24
C TRP A 339 -16.64 -2.17 14.11
N HIS A 340 -15.87 -1.88 13.04
CA HIS A 340 -16.31 -1.12 11.87
C HIS A 340 -17.13 0.14 12.21
N PRO A 341 -16.60 1.08 13.02
CA PRO A 341 -17.36 2.21 13.53
C PRO A 341 -17.98 3.08 12.42
N GLY A 342 -17.30 3.24 11.28
CA GLY A 342 -17.84 4.00 10.13
C GLY A 342 -19.01 3.35 9.40
N MET A 343 -19.33 2.08 9.69
CA MET A 343 -20.48 1.37 9.12
C MET A 343 -21.48 0.92 10.19
N LEU A 344 -21.42 1.42 11.43
CA LEU A 344 -22.46 1.18 12.43
C LEU A 344 -23.71 2.05 12.18
N LEU A 345 -24.32 1.83 11.01
CA LEU A 345 -25.50 2.57 10.55
C LEU A 345 -26.77 2.16 11.32
N PRO A 346 -27.68 3.11 11.57
CA PRO A 346 -29.01 2.80 12.12
C PRO A 346 -29.72 1.71 11.32
N GLY A 347 -30.31 0.73 12.02
CA GLY A 347 -31.06 -0.36 11.38
C GLY A 347 -30.21 -1.43 10.68
N ALA A 348 -28.90 -1.24 10.54
CA ALA A 348 -28.05 -2.23 9.89
C ALA A 348 -27.96 -3.55 10.68
N ARG A 349 -27.94 -4.66 9.94
CA ARG A 349 -28.00 -6.01 10.50
C ARG A 349 -26.77 -6.81 10.16
N MET A 350 -26.51 -7.83 10.98
CA MET A 350 -25.56 -8.86 10.62
C MET A 350 -26.00 -9.57 9.34
N GLN A 351 -25.06 -10.12 8.59
CA GLN A 351 -25.34 -10.98 7.43
C GLN A 351 -25.07 -12.44 7.75
N ILE A 352 -25.07 -12.78 9.04
CA ILE A 352 -24.71 -14.09 9.56
C ILE A 352 -25.57 -14.38 10.81
N SER A 353 -25.84 -15.66 11.03
CA SER A 353 -26.50 -16.13 12.25
C SER A 353 -25.66 -15.79 13.49
N PHE A 354 -26.31 -15.39 14.57
CA PHE A 354 -25.61 -15.16 15.85
C PHE A 354 -24.91 -16.42 16.39
N MET A 355 -25.28 -17.61 15.92
CA MET A 355 -24.62 -18.87 16.32
C MET A 355 -23.20 -19.02 15.75
N LYS A 356 -22.87 -18.30 14.66
CA LYS A 356 -21.50 -18.18 14.15
C LYS A 356 -20.79 -17.03 14.90
N ASP A 357 -20.80 -17.11 16.23
CA ASP A 357 -20.10 -16.16 17.12
C ASP A 357 -18.63 -16.56 17.36
N LEU A 358 -17.97 -15.92 18.33
CA LEU A 358 -16.55 -16.14 18.60
C LEU A 358 -16.22 -17.50 19.23
N ALA A 359 -17.22 -18.31 19.64
CA ALA A 359 -16.95 -19.54 20.37
C ALA A 359 -17.94 -20.69 20.15
N THR A 360 -19.22 -20.43 19.90
CA THR A 360 -20.29 -21.45 19.90
C THR A 360 -19.98 -22.66 19.03
N LEU A 361 -19.46 -22.47 17.82
CA LEU A 361 -19.10 -23.58 16.92
C LEU A 361 -17.89 -24.41 17.40
N ARG A 362 -17.04 -23.85 18.27
CA ARG A 362 -15.92 -24.56 18.90
C ARG A 362 -16.32 -25.16 20.24
N SER A 363 -17.04 -24.39 21.06
CA SER A 363 -17.48 -24.76 22.40
C SER A 363 -18.76 -23.97 22.74
N PRO A 364 -19.95 -24.59 22.63
CA PRO A 364 -21.21 -23.95 23.03
C PRO A 364 -21.28 -23.60 24.53
N GLN A 365 -20.41 -24.20 25.34
CA GLN A 365 -20.29 -23.92 26.79
C GLN A 365 -19.34 -22.76 27.08
N SER A 366 -18.72 -22.16 26.06
CA SER A 366 -17.82 -21.04 26.25
C SER A 366 -18.50 -19.87 26.97
N PRO A 367 -17.78 -19.20 27.88
CA PRO A 367 -18.32 -18.02 28.55
C PRO A 367 -18.45 -16.83 27.59
N ILE A 368 -17.84 -16.84 26.40
CA ILE A 368 -17.90 -15.74 25.44
C ILE A 368 -18.85 -15.98 24.26
N THR A 369 -19.82 -16.89 24.39
CA THR A 369 -20.89 -17.03 23.37
C THR A 369 -21.82 -15.82 23.39
N PHE A 370 -22.48 -15.57 22.26
CA PHE A 370 -23.50 -14.52 22.13
C PHE A 370 -24.69 -14.76 23.06
N LEU A 371 -25.02 -16.04 23.34
CA LEU A 371 -26.06 -16.40 24.30
C LEU A 371 -25.64 -16.08 25.75
N SER A 372 -24.39 -16.34 26.12
CA SER A 372 -23.84 -15.96 27.43
C SER A 372 -23.91 -14.45 27.63
N TYR A 373 -23.57 -13.67 26.61
CA TYR A 373 -23.73 -12.21 26.59
C TYR A 373 -25.18 -11.76 26.76
N LEU A 374 -26.11 -12.33 26.00
CA LEU A 374 -27.53 -11.98 26.15
C LEU A 374 -28.07 -12.31 27.55
N HIS A 375 -27.60 -13.42 28.13
CA HIS A 375 -27.99 -13.83 29.47
C HIS A 375 -27.44 -12.90 30.54
N SER A 376 -26.14 -12.55 30.49
CA SER A 376 -25.51 -11.64 31.44
C SER A 376 -26.11 -10.23 31.40
N GLU A 377 -26.53 -9.77 30.22
CA GLU A 377 -27.20 -8.49 30.03
C GLU A 377 -28.71 -8.51 30.36
N GLY A 378 -29.27 -9.65 30.79
CA GLY A 378 -30.70 -9.78 31.10
C GLY A 378 -31.61 -9.58 29.87
N ARG A 379 -31.08 -9.81 28.65
CA ARG A 379 -31.78 -9.59 27.37
C ARG A 379 -32.11 -10.87 26.61
N LEU A 380 -31.71 -12.05 27.09
CA LEU A 380 -31.95 -13.33 26.43
C LEU A 380 -33.43 -13.55 26.07
N LEU A 381 -34.36 -13.42 27.02
CA LEU A 381 -35.79 -13.63 26.74
C LEU A 381 -36.35 -12.61 25.74
N LYS A 382 -35.90 -11.35 25.81
CA LYS A 382 -36.29 -10.29 24.87
C LYS A 382 -35.78 -10.61 23.45
N PHE A 383 -34.58 -11.15 23.34
CA PHE A 383 -34.00 -11.58 22.06
C PHE A 383 -34.74 -12.79 21.49
N ILE A 384 -35.08 -13.79 22.32
CA ILE A 384 -35.89 -14.95 21.91
C ILE A 384 -37.25 -14.49 21.38
N ASN A 385 -37.95 -13.61 22.11
CA ASN A 385 -39.25 -13.07 21.70
C ASN A 385 -39.20 -12.29 20.38
N ARG A 386 -38.04 -11.75 20.00
CA ARG A 386 -37.83 -11.08 18.70
C ARG A 386 -37.92 -12.07 17.52
N GLY A 387 -37.71 -13.37 17.74
CA GLY A 387 -37.83 -14.42 16.72
C GLY A 387 -36.81 -14.34 15.57
N SER A 388 -35.72 -13.58 15.73
CA SER A 388 -34.75 -13.35 14.66
C SER A 388 -33.36 -13.86 15.03
N THR A 389 -32.80 -14.70 14.15
CA THR A 389 -31.43 -15.24 14.22
C THR A 389 -30.34 -14.25 13.79
N ILE A 390 -30.72 -13.04 13.38
CA ILE A 390 -29.82 -12.04 12.82
C ILE A 390 -29.87 -10.77 13.69
N PRO A 391 -28.89 -10.56 14.57
CA PRO A 391 -28.82 -9.37 15.40
C PRO A 391 -28.52 -8.11 14.57
N THR A 392 -28.72 -6.95 15.19
CA THR A 392 -28.25 -5.69 14.60
C THR A 392 -26.72 -5.62 14.68
N ARG A 393 -26.07 -4.87 13.76
CA ARG A 393 -24.62 -4.65 13.85
C ARG A 393 -24.23 -3.96 15.15
N LYS A 394 -25.08 -3.05 15.66
CA LYS A 394 -24.90 -2.40 16.97
C LYS A 394 -24.86 -3.42 18.11
N GLU A 395 -25.84 -4.32 18.17
CA GLU A 395 -25.90 -5.36 19.20
C GLU A 395 -24.72 -6.33 19.11
N TYR A 396 -24.29 -6.68 17.90
CA TYR A 396 -23.15 -7.57 17.73
C TYR A 396 -21.82 -6.87 18.05
N ALA A 397 -21.67 -5.58 17.72
CA ALA A 397 -20.50 -4.78 18.13
C ALA A 397 -20.39 -4.69 19.66
N ASP A 398 -21.51 -4.54 20.35
CA ASP A 398 -21.56 -4.54 21.82
C ASP A 398 -21.18 -5.90 22.40
N TYR A 399 -21.69 -7.01 21.83
CA TYR A 399 -21.24 -8.37 22.17
C TYR A 399 -19.72 -8.53 22.05
N LEU A 400 -19.11 -8.06 20.95
CA LEU A 400 -17.67 -8.17 20.75
C LEU A 400 -16.89 -7.33 21.78
N GLY A 401 -17.38 -6.14 22.12
CA GLY A 401 -16.81 -5.30 23.18
C GLY A 401 -16.91 -5.96 24.56
N TRP A 402 -18.06 -6.57 24.86
CA TRP A 402 -18.27 -7.36 26.07
C TRP A 402 -17.32 -8.57 26.14
N ALA A 403 -17.15 -9.31 25.04
CA ALA A 403 -16.23 -10.45 24.98
C ALA A 403 -14.77 -10.00 25.16
N ALA A 404 -14.39 -8.87 24.56
CA ALA A 404 -13.08 -8.25 24.75
C ALA A 404 -12.82 -7.88 26.22
N GLN A 405 -13.83 -7.33 26.92
CA GLN A 405 -13.74 -7.03 28.35
C GLN A 405 -13.64 -8.31 29.19
N TYR A 406 -14.43 -9.34 28.86
CA TYR A 406 -14.40 -10.63 29.56
C TYR A 406 -13.01 -11.26 29.51
N VAL A 407 -12.40 -11.39 28.32
CA VAL A 407 -11.09 -12.04 28.21
C VAL A 407 -9.99 -11.23 28.92
N GLN A 408 -10.08 -9.90 28.92
CA GLN A 408 -9.19 -9.04 29.73
C GLN A 408 -9.37 -9.31 31.22
N SER A 409 -10.61 -9.48 31.70
CA SER A 409 -10.89 -9.79 33.11
C SER A 409 -10.38 -11.18 33.53
N GLN A 410 -10.13 -12.08 32.58
CA GLN A 410 -9.50 -13.38 32.84
C GLN A 410 -7.96 -13.30 32.91
N GLY A 411 -7.35 -12.16 32.56
CA GLY A 411 -5.89 -11.95 32.62
C GLY A 411 -5.21 -11.69 31.26
N ILE A 412 -5.97 -11.57 30.16
CA ILE A 412 -5.41 -11.18 28.86
C ILE A 412 -4.97 -9.71 28.92
N ASN A 413 -3.70 -9.44 28.64
CA ASN A 413 -3.19 -8.07 28.57
C ASN A 413 -3.46 -7.45 27.21
N VAL A 414 -3.96 -6.21 27.18
CA VAL A 414 -4.18 -5.47 25.93
C VAL A 414 -3.61 -4.06 26.06
N HIS A 415 -2.74 -3.69 25.12
CA HIS A 415 -2.20 -2.34 24.99
C HIS A 415 -3.00 -1.57 23.94
N TRP A 416 -3.96 -0.79 24.41
CA TRP A 416 -4.79 0.10 23.60
C TRP A 416 -4.03 1.36 23.17
N GLY A 417 -4.49 2.02 22.11
CA GLY A 417 -3.86 3.25 21.60
C GLY A 417 -2.41 3.06 21.15
N THR A 418 -2.05 1.85 20.74
CA THR A 418 -0.66 1.46 20.45
C THR A 418 -0.57 0.82 19.06
N GLU A 419 0.38 1.27 18.25
CA GLU A 419 0.59 0.79 16.88
C GLU A 419 1.90 0.01 16.78
N VAL A 420 1.89 -1.15 16.13
CA VAL A 420 3.12 -1.90 15.85
C VAL A 420 3.82 -1.28 14.65
N VAL A 421 5.11 -0.97 14.82
CA VAL A 421 5.92 -0.27 13.83
C VAL A 421 7.11 -1.07 13.32
N ALA A 422 7.56 -2.09 14.06
CA ALA A 422 8.65 -2.97 13.63
C ALA A 422 8.61 -4.34 14.33
N LEU A 423 9.22 -5.34 13.69
CA LEU A 423 9.38 -6.72 14.16
C LEU A 423 10.82 -7.17 13.91
N ASP A 424 11.54 -7.59 14.95
CA ASP A 424 12.92 -8.08 14.82
C ASP A 424 13.06 -9.50 15.39
N ASP A 425 13.83 -10.35 14.71
CA ASP A 425 14.18 -11.67 15.23
C ASP A 425 15.37 -11.60 16.20
N ARG A 426 15.45 -12.56 17.13
CA ARG A 426 16.58 -12.66 18.06
C ARG A 426 17.12 -14.08 18.15
N LYS A 427 18.41 -14.17 18.49
CA LYS A 427 19.13 -15.45 18.69
C LYS A 427 18.54 -16.32 19.80
N ASP A 428 17.76 -15.75 20.72
CA ASP A 428 17.09 -16.47 21.80
C ASP A 428 15.80 -17.17 21.37
N GLY A 429 15.44 -17.10 20.08
CA GLY A 429 14.23 -17.72 19.53
C GLY A 429 12.95 -16.92 19.82
N THR A 430 13.05 -15.61 20.09
CA THR A 430 11.91 -14.71 20.25
C THR A 430 11.83 -13.66 19.14
N ILE A 431 10.63 -13.11 18.95
CA ILE A 431 10.38 -11.90 18.16
C ILE A 431 10.27 -10.71 19.11
N HIS A 432 10.97 -9.64 18.79
CA HIS A 432 10.82 -8.33 19.39
C HIS A 432 9.77 -7.53 18.61
N VAL A 433 8.69 -7.13 19.28
CA VAL A 433 7.60 -6.33 18.74
C VAL A 433 7.73 -4.91 19.23
N HIS A 434 8.00 -3.97 18.32
CA HIS A 434 8.12 -2.55 18.62
C HIS A 434 6.76 -1.88 18.48
N ALA A 435 6.26 -1.35 19.60
CA ALA A 435 4.91 -0.86 19.75
C ALA A 435 4.93 0.62 20.17
N LYS A 436 4.50 1.51 19.27
CA LYS A 436 4.42 2.95 19.46
C LYS A 436 3.09 3.32 20.14
N ASP A 437 3.18 3.84 21.35
CA ASP A 437 2.05 4.51 22.00
C ASP A 437 1.69 5.77 21.21
N LEU A 438 0.47 5.83 20.68
CA LEU A 438 0.01 6.90 19.79
C LEU A 438 -0.21 8.23 20.51
N LYS A 439 -0.39 8.22 21.84
CA LYS A 439 -0.59 9.43 22.64
C LYS A 439 0.73 10.11 22.98
N THR A 440 1.72 9.32 23.38
CA THR A 440 3.01 9.81 23.87
C THR A 440 4.09 9.78 22.80
N GLY A 441 3.89 9.03 21.71
CA GLY A 441 4.90 8.73 20.72
C GLY A 441 6.01 7.80 21.21
N LYS A 442 5.98 7.37 22.48
CA LYS A 442 6.97 6.47 23.07
C LYS A 442 6.80 5.08 22.46
N ILE A 443 7.90 4.46 22.10
CA ILE A 443 7.90 3.07 21.64
C ILE A 443 8.34 2.18 22.80
N ASN A 444 7.63 1.08 23.00
CA ASN A 444 7.95 0.03 23.93
C ASN A 444 8.23 -1.26 23.14
N VAL A 445 9.10 -2.12 23.65
CA VAL A 445 9.47 -3.37 23.00
C VAL A 445 8.94 -4.54 23.81
N HIS A 446 8.22 -5.45 23.15
CA HIS A 446 7.66 -6.66 23.75
C HIS A 446 8.30 -7.91 23.13
N ARG A 447 8.56 -8.95 23.94
CA ARG A 447 9.20 -10.20 23.48
C ARG A 447 8.17 -11.31 23.42
N THR A 448 8.11 -12.05 22.33
CA THR A 448 7.17 -13.18 22.18
C THR A 448 7.77 -14.39 21.48
N ARG A 449 7.27 -15.59 21.80
CA ARG A 449 7.59 -16.83 21.06
C ARG A 449 6.69 -17.04 19.84
N ASN A 450 5.42 -16.68 19.97
CA ASN A 450 4.42 -16.82 18.91
C ASN A 450 3.76 -15.46 18.66
N LEU A 451 3.60 -15.10 17.39
CA LEU A 451 2.98 -13.87 16.94
C LEU A 451 1.70 -14.19 16.16
N VAL A 452 0.59 -13.52 16.44
CA VAL A 452 -0.68 -13.69 15.70
C VAL A 452 -1.07 -12.36 15.07
N ILE A 453 -0.98 -12.25 13.75
CA ILE A 453 -1.21 -11.00 13.01
C ILE A 453 -2.64 -11.02 12.43
N ALA A 454 -3.50 -10.13 12.94
CA ALA A 454 -4.87 -9.96 12.46
C ALA A 454 -5.09 -8.51 11.98
N PRO A 455 -4.61 -8.14 10.78
CA PRO A 455 -4.50 -6.74 10.35
C PRO A 455 -5.85 -6.09 9.99
N GLY A 456 -6.91 -6.89 9.83
CA GLY A 456 -8.18 -6.42 9.27
C GLY A 456 -8.05 -6.01 7.81
N GLY A 457 -8.93 -5.11 7.36
CA GLY A 457 -8.92 -4.58 5.99
C GLY A 457 -8.78 -3.06 5.99
N ALA A 458 -7.96 -2.53 5.07
CA ALA A 458 -7.89 -1.11 4.75
C ALA A 458 -8.89 -0.75 3.64
N GLY A 459 -9.43 0.46 3.62
CA GLY A 459 -10.37 0.89 2.58
C GLY A 459 -9.74 0.82 1.19
N ASN A 460 -10.41 0.19 0.23
CA ASN A 460 -9.90 0.05 -1.13
C ASN A 460 -10.28 1.28 -1.96
N ILE A 461 -9.37 2.24 -2.10
CA ILE A 461 -9.62 3.45 -2.90
C ILE A 461 -9.26 3.18 -4.37
N PRO A 462 -10.21 3.26 -5.31
CA PRO A 462 -9.88 3.11 -6.73
C PRO A 462 -8.93 4.23 -7.19
N ARG A 463 -7.99 3.89 -8.08
CA ARG A 463 -6.97 4.82 -8.60
C ARG A 463 -7.55 6.16 -9.09
N ALA A 464 -8.71 6.13 -9.73
CA ALA A 464 -9.42 7.33 -10.20
C ALA A 464 -9.76 8.36 -9.10
N PHE A 465 -9.80 7.96 -7.83
CA PHE A 465 -10.08 8.83 -6.68
C PHE A 465 -8.85 9.14 -5.82
N ALA A 466 -7.69 8.55 -6.11
CA ALA A 466 -6.51 8.61 -5.24
C ALA A 466 -6.04 10.06 -5.00
N SER A 467 -6.10 10.92 -6.02
CA SER A 467 -5.70 12.33 -5.96
C SER A 467 -6.61 13.20 -5.09
N ILE A 468 -7.88 12.82 -4.93
CA ILE A 468 -8.88 13.59 -4.18
C ILE A 468 -9.22 12.99 -2.82
N TYR A 469 -8.71 11.79 -2.49
CA TYR A 469 -9.06 11.06 -1.27
C TYR A 469 -8.61 11.76 0.02
N SER A 470 -7.60 12.64 -0.04
CA SER A 470 -7.16 13.46 1.09
C SER A 470 -8.17 14.56 1.45
N ASP A 471 -9.14 14.86 0.58
CA ASP A 471 -10.18 15.84 0.84
C ASP A 471 -11.22 15.31 1.84
N PRO A 472 -11.58 16.04 2.91
CA PRO A 472 -12.58 15.61 3.88
C PRO A 472 -13.97 15.31 3.31
N SER A 473 -14.28 15.84 2.11
CA SER A 473 -15.54 15.54 1.41
C SER A 473 -15.50 14.26 0.57
N VAL A 474 -14.37 13.54 0.57
CA VAL A 474 -14.21 12.21 -0.04
C VAL A 474 -13.94 11.20 1.06
N VAL A 475 -14.89 10.30 1.31
CA VAL A 475 -14.80 9.33 2.41
C VAL A 475 -14.92 7.91 1.90
N HIS A 476 -14.14 6.99 2.45
CA HIS A 476 -14.39 5.57 2.27
C HIS A 476 -15.52 5.11 3.20
N SER A 477 -16.30 4.10 2.79
CA SER A 477 -17.41 3.57 3.59
C SER A 477 -16.98 3.16 5.01
N SER A 478 -15.75 2.67 5.18
CA SER A 478 -15.18 2.30 6.49
C SER A 478 -15.11 3.46 7.51
N ALA A 479 -15.16 4.70 7.05
CA ALA A 479 -15.10 5.91 7.87
C ALA A 479 -16.37 6.78 7.72
N TYR A 480 -17.42 6.26 7.06
CA TYR A 480 -18.60 7.05 6.71
C TYR A 480 -19.31 7.62 7.94
N ALA A 481 -19.83 6.79 8.84
CA ALA A 481 -20.60 7.25 10.00
C ALA A 481 -19.79 8.13 10.97
N THR A 482 -18.46 7.99 10.99
CA THR A 482 -17.56 8.78 11.84
C THR A 482 -17.14 10.11 11.22
N SER A 483 -17.37 10.31 9.92
CA SER A 483 -16.85 11.49 9.19
C SER A 483 -17.95 12.25 8.45
N ILE A 484 -19.12 11.64 8.20
CA ILE A 484 -20.17 12.21 7.36
C ILE A 484 -20.77 13.51 7.93
N GLU A 485 -20.79 13.68 9.25
CA GLU A 485 -21.29 14.93 9.86
C GLU A 485 -20.49 16.15 9.40
N SER A 486 -19.17 16.02 9.22
CA SER A 486 -18.34 17.12 8.70
C SER A 486 -18.71 17.55 7.27
N ILE A 487 -19.27 16.62 6.50
CA ILE A 487 -19.81 16.90 5.16
C ILE A 487 -21.15 17.62 5.31
N PHE A 488 -22.03 17.15 6.18
CA PHE A 488 -23.33 17.77 6.43
C PHE A 488 -23.24 19.17 7.05
N ASP A 489 -22.27 19.44 7.92
CA ASP A 489 -22.03 20.77 8.48
C ASP A 489 -21.79 21.79 7.35
N LYS A 490 -20.98 21.43 6.34
CA LYS A 490 -20.76 22.27 5.15
C LYS A 490 -22.01 22.45 4.30
N ILE A 491 -22.80 21.38 4.15
CA ILE A 491 -24.06 21.39 3.37
C ILE A 491 -25.06 22.35 4.04
N SER A 492 -25.23 22.24 5.36
CA SER A 492 -26.19 23.03 6.15
C SER A 492 -25.98 24.54 6.03
N ALA A 493 -24.72 24.97 5.87
CA ALA A 493 -24.36 26.38 5.72
C ALA A 493 -24.79 27.01 4.38
N SER A 494 -25.13 26.21 3.38
CA SER A 494 -25.32 26.69 1.99
C SER A 494 -26.78 26.74 1.51
N SER A 495 -27.73 26.14 2.26
CA SER A 495 -29.17 26.00 1.94
C SER A 495 -29.53 25.53 0.51
N ARG A 496 -28.55 25.12 -0.30
CA ARG A 496 -28.71 24.68 -1.69
C ARG A 496 -28.89 23.17 -1.78
N SER A 497 -29.43 22.71 -2.90
CA SER A 497 -29.38 21.29 -3.26
C SER A 497 -27.93 20.82 -3.41
N VAL A 498 -27.65 19.59 -2.97
CA VAL A 498 -26.33 18.97 -3.08
C VAL A 498 -26.40 17.65 -3.82
N ARG A 499 -25.27 17.28 -4.43
CA ARG A 499 -25.12 16.03 -5.18
C ARG A 499 -23.99 15.19 -4.63
N ILE A 500 -24.32 14.01 -4.12
CA ILE A 500 -23.35 13.09 -3.50
C ILE A 500 -23.18 11.86 -4.39
N ALA A 501 -21.94 11.49 -4.70
CA ALA A 501 -21.65 10.23 -5.39
C ALA A 501 -21.44 9.11 -4.38
N VAL A 502 -22.10 7.97 -4.56
CA VAL A 502 -21.80 6.72 -3.85
C VAL A 502 -21.26 5.71 -4.85
N VAL A 503 -19.97 5.38 -4.74
CA VAL A 503 -19.28 4.53 -5.71
C VAL A 503 -19.22 3.10 -5.18
N GLY A 504 -19.87 2.17 -5.88
CA GLY A 504 -19.86 0.75 -5.51
C GLY A 504 -21.24 0.10 -5.60
N SER A 505 -21.26 -1.23 -5.67
CA SER A 505 -22.49 -2.02 -5.89
C SER A 505 -22.69 -3.15 -4.86
N GLY A 506 -21.96 -3.11 -3.74
CA GLY A 506 -22.05 -4.10 -2.67
C GLY A 506 -22.89 -3.59 -1.49
N GLN A 507 -23.04 -4.42 -0.46
CA GLN A 507 -23.84 -4.11 0.73
C GLN A 507 -23.59 -2.69 1.28
N SER A 508 -22.32 -2.31 1.49
CA SER A 508 -21.98 -0.99 2.04
C SER A 508 -22.50 0.16 1.18
N ALA A 509 -22.48 0.02 -0.16
CA ALA A 509 -22.96 1.07 -1.05
C ALA A 509 -24.47 1.24 -0.95
N ALA A 510 -25.22 0.14 -0.87
CA ALA A 510 -26.67 0.17 -0.72
C ALA A 510 -27.09 0.75 0.64
N GLU A 511 -26.46 0.31 1.73
CA GLU A 511 -26.76 0.83 3.07
C GLU A 511 -26.41 2.31 3.22
N VAL A 512 -25.24 2.74 2.71
CA VAL A 512 -24.85 4.16 2.69
C VAL A 512 -25.84 5.00 1.89
N THR A 513 -26.30 4.50 0.73
CA THR A 513 -27.26 5.23 -0.11
C THR A 513 -28.59 5.46 0.61
N LEU A 514 -29.09 4.43 1.30
CA LEU A 514 -30.32 4.53 2.12
C LEU A 514 -30.13 5.49 3.31
N ASP A 515 -29.02 5.35 4.04
CA ASP A 515 -28.74 6.20 5.21
C ASP A 515 -28.52 7.68 4.81
N LEU A 516 -27.82 7.94 3.71
CA LEU A 516 -27.65 9.29 3.16
C LEU A 516 -28.99 9.93 2.84
N ARG A 517 -29.92 9.17 2.24
CA ARG A 517 -31.26 9.68 1.93
C ARG A 517 -31.99 10.08 3.21
N GLU A 518 -32.00 9.23 4.23
CA GLU A 518 -32.66 9.54 5.51
C GLU A 518 -32.06 10.78 6.18
N ARG A 519 -30.73 10.91 6.17
CA ARG A 519 -30.05 12.09 6.75
C ARG A 519 -30.33 13.37 5.98
N LEU A 520 -30.40 13.31 4.65
CA LEU A 520 -30.67 14.47 3.81
C LEU A 520 -32.09 15.04 4.00
N TYR A 521 -33.05 14.28 4.55
CA TYR A 521 -34.35 14.85 4.93
C TYR A 521 -34.27 15.88 6.05
N ALA A 522 -33.23 15.84 6.89
CA ALA A 522 -33.02 16.83 7.95
C ALA A 522 -32.55 18.20 7.41
N PHE A 523 -32.18 18.28 6.12
CA PHE A 523 -31.65 19.48 5.49
C PHE A 523 -32.54 19.88 4.31
N PRO A 524 -33.52 20.76 4.51
CA PRO A 524 -34.34 21.27 3.40
C PRO A 524 -33.52 22.24 2.54
N CYS A 525 -33.63 22.12 1.21
CA CYS A 525 -33.02 23.05 0.27
C CYS A 525 -34.05 24.09 -0.24
N THR A 526 -33.60 25.32 -0.49
CA THR A 526 -34.46 26.43 -0.95
C THR A 526 -34.88 26.32 -2.41
N ALA A 527 -34.11 25.56 -3.22
CA ALA A 527 -34.40 25.30 -4.62
C ALA A 527 -33.86 23.91 -5.02
N GLY A 528 -34.65 23.18 -5.82
CA GLY A 528 -34.30 21.84 -6.29
C GLY A 528 -34.47 20.74 -5.23
N ARG A 529 -33.77 19.63 -5.42
CA ARG A 529 -33.76 18.47 -4.51
C ARG A 529 -32.32 17.97 -4.34
N HIS A 530 -31.98 17.53 -3.14
CA HIS A 530 -30.73 16.79 -2.94
C HIS A 530 -30.70 15.54 -3.82
N ARG A 531 -29.51 15.15 -4.29
CA ARG A 531 -29.35 14.04 -5.23
C ARG A 531 -28.22 13.12 -4.79
N ILE A 532 -28.48 11.81 -4.81
CA ILE A 532 -27.51 10.76 -4.52
C ILE A 532 -27.35 9.93 -5.78
N ASP A 533 -26.16 9.95 -6.40
CA ASP A 533 -25.87 9.11 -7.56
C ASP A 533 -25.14 7.85 -7.07
N MET A 534 -25.81 6.71 -7.12
CA MET A 534 -25.18 5.41 -6.89
C MET A 534 -24.52 4.94 -8.19
N ILE A 535 -23.19 5.04 -8.25
CA ILE A 535 -22.39 4.76 -9.44
C ILE A 535 -21.89 3.32 -9.39
N ILE A 536 -22.35 2.50 -10.34
CA ILE A 536 -22.00 1.07 -10.40
C ILE A 536 -21.40 0.71 -11.77
N ARG A 537 -20.32 -0.07 -11.76
CA ARG A 537 -19.69 -0.60 -12.98
C ARG A 537 -20.46 -1.75 -13.63
N LYS A 538 -21.28 -2.45 -12.83
CA LYS A 538 -22.12 -3.58 -13.27
C LYS A 538 -23.45 -3.04 -13.83
N GLY A 539 -24.22 -3.90 -14.48
CA GLY A 539 -25.55 -3.54 -14.98
C GLY A 539 -26.63 -3.43 -13.91
N SER A 540 -26.45 -4.10 -12.78
CA SER A 540 -27.43 -4.11 -11.69
C SER A 540 -26.81 -4.49 -10.35
N LEU A 541 -27.52 -4.15 -9.27
CA LEU A 541 -27.28 -4.74 -7.96
C LEU A 541 -27.66 -6.22 -8.00
N LYS A 542 -26.89 -7.04 -7.29
CA LYS A 542 -27.08 -8.49 -7.27
C LYS A 542 -27.39 -8.95 -5.85
N PRO A 543 -28.41 -9.80 -5.64
CA PRO A 543 -28.67 -10.36 -4.32
C PRO A 543 -27.48 -11.19 -3.87
N SER A 544 -27.19 -11.21 -2.57
CA SER A 544 -26.31 -12.22 -2.00
C SER A 544 -27.00 -13.58 -2.07
N ASP A 545 -26.22 -14.61 -2.41
CA ASP A 545 -26.69 -15.99 -2.35
C ASP A 545 -26.49 -16.51 -0.92
N ASP A 546 -27.57 -16.42 -0.13
CA ASP A 546 -27.63 -16.92 1.24
C ASP A 546 -28.36 -18.28 1.29
N SER A 547 -28.48 -18.99 0.16
CA SER A 547 -29.16 -20.29 0.10
C SER A 547 -28.40 -21.35 0.91
N PRO A 548 -29.08 -22.28 1.59
CA PRO A 548 -28.42 -23.23 2.50
C PRO A 548 -27.25 -23.99 1.87
N PHE A 549 -27.43 -24.55 0.67
CA PHE A 549 -26.37 -25.30 -0.03
C PHE A 549 -25.20 -24.42 -0.47
N ALA A 550 -25.46 -23.21 -0.96
CA ALA A 550 -24.38 -22.28 -1.29
C ALA A 550 -23.59 -21.87 -0.04
N ASN A 551 -24.26 -21.80 1.11
CA ASN A 551 -23.72 -21.32 2.36
C ASN A 551 -22.85 -22.37 3.11
N GLU A 552 -22.92 -23.65 2.73
CA GLU A 552 -22.03 -24.72 3.25
C GLU A 552 -20.55 -24.41 2.95
N ILE A 553 -20.26 -23.56 1.94
CA ILE A 553 -18.89 -23.09 1.67
C ILE A 553 -18.28 -22.32 2.86
N PHE A 554 -19.11 -21.85 3.79
CA PHE A 554 -18.70 -21.16 5.01
C PHE A 554 -18.68 -22.03 6.26
N ASP A 555 -18.84 -23.34 6.11
CA ASP A 555 -18.73 -24.27 7.22
C ASP A 555 -17.26 -24.57 7.53
N PRO A 556 -16.93 -24.92 8.79
CA PRO A 556 -15.55 -25.18 9.18
C PRO A 556 -14.86 -26.23 8.31
N GLU A 557 -15.55 -27.32 7.96
CA GLU A 557 -15.05 -28.42 7.13
C GLU A 557 -14.68 -27.97 5.70
N SER A 558 -15.35 -26.95 5.16
CA SER A 558 -15.03 -26.39 3.84
C SER A 558 -13.62 -25.79 3.79
N THR A 559 -13.07 -25.38 4.93
CA THR A 559 -11.68 -24.92 5.05
C THR A 559 -10.70 -26.04 4.66
N ASP A 560 -10.94 -27.27 5.13
CA ASP A 560 -10.09 -28.43 4.82
C ASP A 560 -10.19 -28.82 3.35
N ALA A 561 -11.43 -28.82 2.81
CA ALA A 561 -11.67 -29.10 1.41
C ALA A 561 -10.98 -28.09 0.50
N TRP A 562 -11.04 -26.80 0.85
CA TRP A 562 -10.41 -25.71 0.11
C TRP A 562 -8.88 -25.77 0.16
N PHE A 563 -8.32 -25.98 1.36
CA PHE A 563 -6.88 -26.06 1.57
C PHE A 563 -6.25 -27.26 0.84
N SER A 564 -6.99 -28.37 0.75
CA SER A 564 -6.55 -29.61 0.09
C SER A 564 -6.59 -29.56 -1.45
N MET A 565 -7.09 -28.48 -2.06
CA MET A 565 -7.17 -28.35 -3.52
C MET A 565 -5.79 -28.25 -4.16
N ARG A 566 -5.48 -29.22 -5.03
CA ARG A 566 -4.14 -29.43 -5.63
C ARG A 566 -3.61 -28.31 -6.53
N SER A 567 -4.45 -27.39 -6.98
CA SER A 567 -4.06 -26.37 -7.96
C SER A 567 -4.61 -24.99 -7.62
N PRO A 568 -3.81 -23.92 -7.83
CA PRO A 568 -4.27 -22.53 -7.73
C PRO A 568 -5.44 -22.21 -8.67
N SER A 569 -5.48 -22.86 -9.85
CA SER A 569 -6.55 -22.66 -10.83
C SER A 569 -7.89 -23.18 -10.35
N ILE A 570 -7.91 -24.29 -9.62
CA ILE A 570 -9.13 -24.88 -9.04
C ILE A 570 -9.67 -23.95 -7.94
N ARG A 571 -8.80 -23.49 -7.03
CA ARG A 571 -9.18 -22.52 -5.99
C ARG A 571 -9.73 -21.23 -6.60
N SER A 572 -9.12 -20.74 -7.68
CA SER A 572 -9.61 -19.55 -8.40
C SER A 572 -10.96 -19.77 -9.08
N ALA A 573 -11.21 -20.95 -9.64
CA ALA A 573 -12.50 -21.31 -10.21
C ALA A 573 -13.60 -21.38 -9.14
N GLN A 574 -13.30 -22.00 -8.00
CA GLN A 574 -14.21 -22.08 -6.85
C GLN A 574 -14.52 -20.71 -6.27
N LEU A 575 -13.50 -19.84 -6.13
CA LEU A 575 -13.70 -18.46 -5.71
C LEU A 575 -14.63 -17.68 -6.65
N LYS A 576 -14.54 -17.95 -7.96
CA LYS A 576 -15.40 -17.31 -8.97
C LYS A 576 -16.84 -17.82 -8.88
N GLU A 577 -17.03 -19.11 -8.65
CA GLU A 577 -18.35 -19.75 -8.47
C GLU A 577 -19.09 -19.17 -7.27
N TYR A 578 -18.46 -19.20 -6.08
CA TYR A 578 -19.08 -18.74 -4.84
C TYR A 578 -18.97 -17.24 -4.60
N LYS A 579 -18.44 -16.46 -5.56
CA LYS A 579 -18.28 -15.01 -5.42
C LYS A 579 -19.59 -14.28 -5.04
N GLY A 580 -20.73 -14.80 -5.52
CA GLY A 580 -22.06 -14.27 -5.29
C GLY A 580 -22.56 -14.36 -3.83
N THR A 581 -21.88 -15.10 -2.96
CA THR A 581 -22.27 -15.21 -1.54
C THR A 581 -21.74 -14.05 -0.70
N ASN A 582 -20.66 -13.38 -1.13
CA ASN A 582 -19.97 -12.36 -0.32
C ASN A 582 -19.62 -11.06 -1.07
N TYR A 583 -19.18 -11.14 -2.34
CA TYR A 583 -18.50 -10.01 -3.00
C TYR A 583 -19.33 -9.29 -4.07
N GLY A 584 -19.53 -7.99 -3.85
CA GLY A 584 -20.21 -7.12 -4.83
C GLY A 584 -21.67 -7.53 -5.04
N VAL A 585 -22.29 -7.99 -3.96
CA VAL A 585 -23.68 -8.38 -3.78
C VAL A 585 -24.27 -7.61 -2.59
N VAL A 586 -25.60 -7.60 -2.49
CA VAL A 586 -26.37 -6.88 -1.48
C VAL A 586 -27.43 -7.83 -0.94
N ASN A 587 -27.68 -7.82 0.37
CA ASN A 587 -28.71 -8.66 0.96
C ASN A 587 -30.08 -8.38 0.30
N PRO A 588 -30.88 -9.40 -0.04
CA PRO A 588 -32.17 -9.22 -0.71
C PRO A 588 -33.08 -8.18 -0.06
N ARG A 589 -33.17 -8.15 1.28
CA ARG A 589 -34.00 -7.16 2.00
C ARG A 589 -33.53 -5.72 1.79
N THR A 590 -32.22 -5.52 1.68
CA THR A 590 -31.64 -4.18 1.42
C THR A 590 -31.86 -3.77 -0.03
N ILE A 591 -31.80 -4.71 -0.98
CA ILE A 591 -32.17 -4.47 -2.38
C ILE A 591 -33.64 -4.08 -2.47
N ASP A 592 -34.53 -4.86 -1.86
CA ASP A 592 -35.97 -4.60 -1.88
C ASP A 592 -36.28 -3.22 -1.29
N ALA A 593 -35.70 -2.89 -0.12
CA ALA A 593 -35.87 -1.57 0.49
C ALA A 593 -35.40 -0.44 -0.42
N LEU A 594 -34.25 -0.57 -1.08
CA LEU A 594 -33.75 0.42 -2.02
C LEU A 594 -34.64 0.52 -3.27
N TYR A 595 -35.13 -0.60 -3.78
CA TYR A 595 -36.01 -0.63 -4.94
C TYR A 595 -37.37 0.00 -4.64
N GLU A 596 -37.96 -0.26 -3.47
CA GLU A 596 -39.20 0.38 -3.01
C GLU A 596 -39.04 1.90 -2.93
N VAL A 597 -37.94 2.39 -2.36
CA VAL A 597 -37.63 3.83 -2.34
C VAL A 597 -37.55 4.41 -3.76
N MET A 598 -36.85 3.72 -4.67
CA MET A 598 -36.76 4.17 -6.06
C MET A 598 -38.11 4.10 -6.78
N TYR A 599 -38.94 3.09 -6.52
CA TYR A 599 -40.27 2.95 -7.10
C TYR A 599 -41.19 4.09 -6.65
N ASP A 600 -41.18 4.40 -5.36
CA ASP A 600 -41.92 5.52 -4.77
C ASP A 600 -41.51 6.86 -5.41
N GLN A 601 -40.21 7.08 -5.66
CA GLN A 601 -39.74 8.25 -6.41
C GLN A 601 -40.34 8.34 -7.83
N HIS A 602 -40.45 7.21 -8.56
CA HIS A 602 -41.08 7.21 -9.90
C HIS A 602 -42.59 7.44 -9.83
N LEU A 603 -43.25 6.90 -8.79
CA LEU A 603 -44.67 7.11 -8.54
C LEU A 603 -44.95 8.60 -8.28
N ASP A 604 -44.17 9.22 -7.42
CA ASP A 604 -44.22 10.65 -7.12
C ASP A 604 -44.05 11.49 -8.39
N GLU A 605 -43.05 11.17 -9.22
CA GLU A 605 -42.84 11.83 -10.51
C GLU A 605 -44.06 11.69 -11.44
N ALA A 606 -44.68 10.50 -11.51
CA ALA A 606 -45.88 10.28 -12.31
C ALA A 606 -47.09 11.06 -11.77
N ILE A 607 -47.24 11.17 -10.44
CA ILE A 607 -48.28 11.97 -9.79
C ILE A 607 -48.07 13.46 -10.10
N SER A 608 -46.83 13.95 -10.02
CA SER A 608 -46.47 15.36 -10.26
C SER A 608 -46.80 15.86 -11.68
N ARG A 609 -46.92 14.95 -12.66
CA ARG A 609 -47.32 15.27 -14.04
C ARG A 609 -48.83 15.52 -14.18
N ARG A 610 -49.64 15.18 -13.18
CA ARG A 610 -51.10 15.37 -13.22
C ARG A 610 -51.45 16.83 -12.87
N PRO A 611 -52.47 17.42 -13.52
CA PRO A 611 -52.98 18.74 -13.12
C PRO A 611 -53.37 18.70 -11.63
N SER A 612 -53.02 19.74 -10.85
CA SER A 612 -53.30 19.89 -9.41
C SER A 612 -52.42 19.09 -8.40
N SER A 613 -51.28 18.55 -8.81
CA SER A 613 -50.38 17.81 -7.91
C SER A 613 -49.39 18.71 -7.14
N LYS A 614 -48.92 18.22 -5.98
CA LYS A 614 -47.92 18.89 -5.15
C LYS A 614 -46.52 18.80 -5.78
N GLU A 615 -45.68 19.77 -5.44
CA GLU A 615 -44.26 19.81 -5.83
C GLU A 615 -43.49 18.63 -5.20
N LEU A 616 -42.58 18.03 -5.98
CA LEU A 616 -41.76 16.91 -5.54
C LEU A 616 -40.80 17.35 -4.42
N SER A 617 -40.80 16.63 -3.30
CA SER A 617 -39.98 16.97 -2.13
C SER A 617 -39.06 15.81 -1.73
N GLY A 618 -38.02 16.11 -0.95
CA GLY A 618 -37.07 15.13 -0.42
C GLY A 618 -35.95 14.71 -1.37
N PRO A 619 -34.95 13.96 -0.89
CA PRO A 619 -33.77 13.59 -1.67
C PRO A 619 -34.08 12.57 -2.77
N LEU A 620 -33.39 12.69 -3.92
CA LEU A 620 -33.51 11.83 -5.09
C LEU A 620 -32.33 10.85 -5.15
N ILE A 621 -32.60 9.54 -5.19
CA ILE A 621 -31.60 8.53 -5.54
C ILE A 621 -31.63 8.26 -7.04
N VAL A 622 -30.46 8.25 -7.69
CA VAL A 622 -30.27 7.89 -9.10
C VAL A 622 -29.24 6.77 -9.20
N LEU A 623 -29.63 5.63 -9.78
CA LEU A 623 -28.71 4.55 -10.11
C LEU A 623 -28.05 4.81 -11.47
N ARG A 624 -26.72 4.82 -11.51
CA ARG A 624 -25.93 4.95 -12.75
C ARG A 624 -25.26 3.62 -13.09
N PRO A 625 -25.96 2.71 -13.80
CA PRO A 625 -25.39 1.42 -14.19
C PRO A 625 -24.29 1.57 -15.24
N TYR A 626 -23.47 0.54 -15.39
CA TYR A 626 -22.39 0.45 -16.38
C TYR A 626 -21.44 1.66 -16.40
N THR A 627 -21.30 2.39 -15.30
CA THR A 627 -20.53 3.64 -15.26
C THR A 627 -19.14 3.36 -14.70
N LEU A 628 -18.11 3.57 -15.52
CA LEU A 628 -16.70 3.48 -15.13
C LEU A 628 -16.14 4.89 -14.93
N VAL A 629 -15.81 5.26 -13.69
CA VAL A 629 -15.13 6.52 -13.40
C VAL A 629 -13.67 6.39 -13.82
N LEU A 630 -13.25 7.18 -14.81
CA LEU A 630 -11.90 7.17 -15.35
C LEU A 630 -10.97 8.08 -14.55
N ALA A 631 -11.47 9.25 -14.18
CA ALA A 631 -10.75 10.24 -13.38
C ALA A 631 -11.73 11.04 -12.51
N ALA A 632 -11.28 11.43 -11.32
CA ALA A 632 -11.97 12.40 -10.47
C ALA A 632 -10.95 13.46 -10.01
N HIS A 633 -11.30 14.74 -10.16
CA HIS A 633 -10.46 15.85 -9.73
C HIS A 633 -11.30 16.93 -9.06
N ARG A 634 -10.65 17.73 -8.21
CA ARG A 634 -11.29 18.86 -7.52
C ARG A 634 -11.21 20.10 -8.40
N VAL A 635 -12.29 20.86 -8.47
CA VAL A 635 -12.33 22.16 -9.15
C VAL A 635 -12.55 23.25 -8.10
N GLN A 636 -11.78 24.33 -8.18
CA GLN A 636 -11.98 25.53 -7.38
C GLN A 636 -12.87 26.51 -8.15
N GLU A 637 -14.18 26.52 -7.87
CA GLU A 637 -15.08 27.58 -8.35
C GLU A 637 -15.26 28.64 -7.23
N GLY A 638 -15.36 29.91 -7.63
CA GLY A 638 -15.41 31.06 -6.72
C GLY A 638 -16.54 30.99 -5.68
N SER A 639 -16.20 31.35 -4.45
CA SER A 639 -17.02 31.35 -3.22
C SER A 639 -17.64 30.00 -2.80
N ASN A 640 -16.91 29.34 -1.90
CA ASN A 640 -17.38 28.46 -0.81
C ASN A 640 -17.91 27.03 -1.04
N THR A 641 -17.85 26.43 -2.23
CA THR A 641 -18.15 24.99 -2.35
C THR A 641 -17.15 24.22 -3.22
N PRO A 642 -16.37 23.27 -2.66
CA PRO A 642 -15.57 22.37 -3.47
C PRO A 642 -16.50 21.47 -4.30
N SER A 643 -16.29 21.44 -5.61
CA SER A 643 -16.96 20.50 -6.50
C SER A 643 -15.94 19.52 -7.09
N PHE A 644 -16.25 18.24 -7.01
CA PHE A 644 -15.51 17.16 -7.65
C PHE A 644 -16.09 16.90 -9.03
N VAL A 645 -15.25 16.92 -10.05
CA VAL A 645 -15.63 16.61 -11.42
C VAL A 645 -15.19 15.18 -11.74
N PHE A 646 -16.15 14.35 -12.14
CA PHE A 646 -15.91 12.97 -12.55
C PHE A 646 -15.99 12.89 -14.07
N THR A 647 -14.94 12.37 -14.69
CA THR A 647 -14.98 11.92 -16.08
C THR A 647 -15.30 10.43 -16.07
N SER A 648 -16.45 10.05 -16.63
CA SER A 648 -16.94 8.68 -16.60
C SER A 648 -17.24 8.17 -18.01
N ARG A 649 -16.98 6.88 -18.25
CA ARG A 649 -17.33 6.17 -19.48
C ARG A 649 -18.42 5.16 -19.22
N HIS A 650 -19.49 5.19 -20.02
CA HIS A 650 -20.50 4.16 -20.00
C HIS A 650 -19.97 2.89 -20.71
N ALA A 651 -19.95 1.76 -20.01
CA ALA A 651 -19.24 0.56 -20.44
C ALA A 651 -19.87 -0.14 -21.66
N ILE A 652 -21.15 0.11 -21.94
CA ILE A 652 -21.84 -0.46 -23.12
C ILE A 652 -21.77 0.50 -24.31
N SER A 653 -22.16 1.77 -24.13
CA SER A 653 -22.25 2.73 -25.24
C SER A 653 -20.92 3.38 -25.59
N GLY A 654 -19.92 3.32 -24.70
CA GLY A 654 -18.65 4.02 -24.85
C GLY A 654 -18.74 5.53 -24.60
N GLU A 655 -19.93 6.07 -24.34
CA GLU A 655 -20.17 7.49 -24.12
C GLU A 655 -19.38 8.01 -22.91
N ILE A 656 -18.70 9.14 -23.09
CA ILE A 656 -17.97 9.83 -22.03
C ILE A 656 -18.83 10.99 -21.54
N SER A 657 -19.06 11.05 -20.24
CA SER A 657 -19.82 12.10 -19.57
C SER A 657 -19.00 12.72 -18.45
N THR A 658 -19.30 13.97 -18.16
CA THR A 658 -18.68 14.73 -17.08
C THR A 658 -19.75 15.17 -16.10
N GLU A 659 -19.54 14.89 -14.81
CA GLU A 659 -20.53 15.13 -13.76
C GLU A 659 -19.87 15.79 -12.54
N LYS A 660 -20.56 16.76 -11.94
CA LYS A 660 -20.11 17.45 -10.72
C LYS A 660 -20.76 16.87 -9.46
N TYR A 661 -19.99 16.73 -8.39
CA TYR A 661 -20.41 16.24 -7.08
C TYR A 661 -19.86 17.12 -5.96
N ASP A 662 -20.60 17.24 -4.87
CA ASP A 662 -20.21 17.99 -3.67
C ASP A 662 -19.46 17.12 -2.65
N ALA A 663 -19.75 15.82 -2.65
CA ALA A 663 -19.12 14.84 -1.81
C ALA A 663 -19.09 13.47 -2.49
N VAL A 664 -18.18 12.62 -2.05
CA VAL A 664 -17.96 11.29 -2.61
C VAL A 664 -17.85 10.28 -1.48
N VAL A 665 -18.62 9.19 -1.56
CA VAL A 665 -18.50 8.03 -0.70
C VAL A 665 -18.00 6.83 -1.52
N CYS A 666 -16.76 6.41 -1.29
CA CYS A 666 -16.19 5.21 -1.89
C CYS A 666 -16.60 3.98 -1.08
N ALA A 667 -17.59 3.23 -1.55
CA ALA A 667 -18.02 1.95 -0.99
C ALA A 667 -17.44 0.77 -1.79
N THR A 668 -16.11 0.76 -1.89
CA THR A 668 -15.33 0.02 -2.90
C THR A 668 -14.58 -1.20 -2.34
N GLY A 669 -14.94 -1.63 -1.14
CA GLY A 669 -14.42 -2.83 -0.48
C GLY A 669 -13.12 -2.57 0.29
N TYR A 670 -12.38 -3.63 0.59
CA TYR A 670 -11.18 -3.55 1.43
C TYR A 670 -10.00 -4.26 0.79
N GLN A 671 -8.79 -3.76 1.04
CA GLN A 671 -7.51 -4.42 0.75
C GLN A 671 -6.92 -5.01 2.03
N ARG A 672 -6.19 -6.13 1.90
CA ARG A 672 -5.72 -6.96 3.02
C ARG A 672 -4.22 -7.27 2.93
N THR A 673 -3.44 -6.35 2.36
CA THR A 673 -2.00 -6.53 2.08
C THR A 673 -1.07 -5.89 3.12
N ALA A 674 -1.61 -5.11 4.08
CA ALA A 674 -0.81 -4.32 5.02
C ALA A 674 0.14 -5.16 5.90
N TRP A 675 -0.18 -6.43 6.16
CA TRP A 675 0.70 -7.33 6.91
C TRP A 675 1.97 -7.69 6.13
N ILE A 676 1.90 -7.75 4.79
CA ILE A 676 3.06 -8.00 3.92
C ILE A 676 3.97 -6.78 3.98
N ASP A 677 3.40 -5.57 3.93
CA ASP A 677 4.15 -4.33 4.07
C ASP A 677 4.83 -4.21 5.44
N LEU A 678 4.16 -4.69 6.51
CA LEU A 678 4.78 -4.80 7.84
C LEU A 678 5.97 -5.77 7.80
N LEU A 679 5.77 -7.01 7.34
CA LEU A 679 6.83 -8.04 7.36
C LEU A 679 8.02 -7.65 6.48
N LYS A 680 7.80 -7.10 5.28
CA LYS A 680 8.88 -6.72 4.36
C LYS A 680 9.68 -5.50 4.84
N ALA A 681 9.05 -4.64 5.64
CA ALA A 681 9.72 -3.52 6.28
C ALA A 681 10.58 -3.96 7.48
N CYS A 682 10.37 -5.18 7.97
CA CYS A 682 10.94 -5.73 9.19
C CYS A 682 12.01 -6.80 8.91
N GLU A 683 12.88 -7.10 9.89
CA GLU A 683 13.95 -8.11 9.72
C GLU A 683 13.41 -9.53 9.56
N VAL A 684 12.20 -9.79 10.07
CA VAL A 684 11.53 -11.10 9.97
C VAL A 684 11.08 -11.45 8.55
N GLY A 685 10.94 -10.48 7.64
CA GLY A 685 10.46 -10.72 6.27
C GLY A 685 11.38 -11.64 5.45
N LYS A 686 12.69 -11.59 5.70
CA LYS A 686 13.71 -12.37 4.98
C LYS A 686 13.47 -13.88 5.04
N TYR A 687 12.94 -14.39 6.16
CA TYR A 687 12.65 -15.82 6.34
C TYR A 687 11.52 -16.33 5.43
N PHE A 688 10.70 -15.43 4.90
CA PHE A 688 9.55 -15.72 4.04
C PHE A 688 9.79 -15.27 2.59
N GLY A 689 11.02 -14.89 2.23
CA GLY A 689 11.35 -14.39 0.89
C GLY A 689 10.79 -13.00 0.61
N LEU A 690 10.57 -12.19 1.65
CA LEU A 690 10.09 -10.82 1.53
C LEU A 690 11.23 -9.83 1.75
N ASP A 691 11.31 -8.85 0.86
CA ASP A 691 12.25 -7.74 0.95
C ASP A 691 11.57 -6.40 0.59
N LYS A 692 12.31 -5.30 0.70
CA LYS A 692 11.78 -3.96 0.43
C LYS A 692 11.35 -3.72 -1.02
N SER A 693 11.82 -4.54 -1.96
CA SER A 693 11.42 -4.50 -3.37
C SER A 693 10.15 -5.32 -3.66
N THR A 694 9.71 -6.14 -2.70
CA THR A 694 8.52 -6.98 -2.82
C THR A 694 7.25 -6.13 -2.92
N ASP A 695 6.53 -6.29 -4.04
CA ASP A 695 5.20 -5.72 -4.22
C ASP A 695 4.16 -6.57 -3.47
N ALA A 696 3.61 -5.99 -2.40
CA ALA A 696 2.61 -6.65 -1.57
C ALA A 696 1.31 -6.97 -2.35
N SER A 697 1.01 -6.21 -3.40
CA SER A 697 -0.18 -6.44 -4.23
C SER A 697 -0.04 -7.62 -5.21
N GLN A 698 1.21 -8.00 -5.53
CA GLN A 698 1.53 -9.13 -6.40
C GLN A 698 1.97 -10.37 -5.64
N THR A 699 2.27 -10.25 -4.34
CA THR A 699 2.70 -11.36 -3.49
C THR A 699 1.56 -12.35 -3.29
N ARG A 700 1.84 -13.63 -3.53
CA ARG A 700 0.85 -14.71 -3.47
C ARG A 700 0.97 -15.49 -2.17
N LEU A 701 -0.17 -15.77 -1.53
CA LEU A 701 -0.24 -16.77 -0.44
C LEU A 701 -0.57 -18.14 -1.02
N ALA A 702 0.17 -19.17 -0.62
CA ALA A 702 0.00 -20.55 -1.06
C ALA A 702 -0.01 -21.53 0.13
N PRO A 703 -0.77 -22.63 0.05
CA PRO A 703 -0.74 -23.67 1.07
C PRO A 703 0.60 -24.39 1.05
N GLU A 704 0.98 -24.97 2.19
CA GLU A 704 2.20 -25.77 2.33
C GLU A 704 2.28 -26.97 1.35
N THR A 705 1.14 -27.46 0.89
CA THR A 705 1.05 -28.53 -0.11
C THR A 705 1.65 -28.11 -1.46
N ASP A 706 1.66 -26.81 -1.79
CA ASP A 706 2.28 -26.27 -3.01
C ASP A 706 3.83 -26.27 -2.92
N ILE A 707 4.44 -26.38 -1.72
CA ILE A 707 5.92 -26.41 -1.54
C ILE A 707 6.52 -27.66 -2.19
N ASN A 708 5.90 -28.83 -1.96
CA ASN A 708 6.42 -30.10 -2.44
C ASN A 708 6.31 -30.24 -3.96
N ASP A 709 5.30 -29.60 -4.57
CA ASP A 709 5.11 -29.57 -6.03
C ASP A 709 6.13 -28.65 -6.72
N PHE A 710 6.64 -27.62 -6.02
CA PHE A 710 7.76 -26.80 -6.52
C PHE A 710 9.09 -27.56 -6.46
N ALA A 711 9.39 -28.22 -5.34
CA ALA A 711 10.62 -29.01 -5.18
C ALA A 711 10.67 -30.21 -6.14
N SER A 712 9.53 -30.86 -6.41
CA SER A 712 9.44 -31.95 -7.38
C SER A 712 9.67 -31.46 -8.82
N ARG A 713 9.12 -30.30 -9.20
CA ARG A 713 9.30 -29.68 -10.52
C ARG A 713 10.74 -29.21 -10.76
N MET A 714 11.41 -28.67 -9.74
CA MET A 714 12.83 -28.31 -9.82
C MET A 714 13.73 -29.53 -10.00
N ASN A 715 13.42 -30.64 -9.31
CA ASN A 715 14.17 -31.89 -9.47
C ASN A 715 13.90 -32.58 -10.81
N GLN A 716 12.69 -32.48 -11.36
CA GLN A 716 12.39 -32.96 -12.71
C GLN A 716 13.14 -32.18 -13.79
N SER A 717 13.22 -30.84 -13.69
CA SER A 717 13.94 -30.02 -14.68
C SER A 717 15.45 -30.22 -14.66
N LEU A 718 16.02 -30.73 -13.58
CA LEU A 718 17.44 -31.08 -13.46
C LEU A 718 17.78 -32.50 -13.95
N SER A 719 16.77 -33.31 -14.26
CA SER A 719 16.94 -34.74 -14.60
C SER A 719 16.76 -35.09 -16.08
N GLU A 720 16.33 -34.16 -16.93
CA GLU A 720 16.14 -34.42 -18.37
C GLU A 720 17.40 -34.09 -19.18
N ASN A 721 18.24 -35.11 -19.38
CA ASN A 721 19.26 -35.13 -20.44
C ASN A 721 18.60 -35.55 -21.79
N PRO A 722 18.83 -34.82 -22.90
CA PRO A 722 18.19 -35.12 -24.18
C PRO A 722 18.99 -36.18 -24.95
N SER A 723 18.72 -37.46 -24.69
CA SER A 723 19.13 -38.52 -25.62
C SER A 723 18.38 -39.83 -25.37
N THR A 724 17.31 -40.08 -26.12
CA THR A 724 17.00 -41.38 -26.77
C THR A 724 15.71 -41.28 -27.62
N PRO A 725 15.66 -41.93 -28.80
CA PRO A 725 14.52 -41.84 -29.72
C PRO A 725 13.49 -42.94 -29.42
N VAL A 726 12.20 -42.59 -29.46
CA VAL A 726 11.10 -43.57 -29.30
C VAL A 726 10.51 -43.90 -30.67
N SER A 727 10.55 -45.19 -31.00
CA SER A 727 10.04 -45.83 -32.20
C SER A 727 8.50 -45.79 -32.32
N ALA A 728 8.04 -45.75 -33.56
CA ALA A 728 6.65 -45.75 -34.00
C ALA A 728 5.97 -47.12 -33.91
N VAL A 729 4.67 -47.14 -33.54
CA VAL A 729 3.70 -48.19 -33.92
C VAL A 729 2.28 -47.60 -34.10
N SER A 730 1.87 -47.50 -35.36
CA SER A 730 0.61 -47.91 -36.02
C SER A 730 -0.81 -47.52 -35.51
N THR A 731 -1.46 -46.69 -36.33
CA THR A 731 -2.92 -46.47 -36.64
C THR A 731 -3.66 -47.73 -37.19
N PRO A 732 -5.03 -47.84 -37.34
CA PRO A 732 -5.93 -46.89 -38.07
C PRO A 732 -7.45 -46.77 -37.67
N LEU A 733 -8.06 -45.57 -37.79
CA LEU A 733 -9.00 -45.00 -38.81
C LEU A 733 -10.53 -45.16 -38.60
N SER A 734 -11.25 -44.04 -38.40
CA SER A 734 -12.36 -43.58 -39.27
C SER A 734 -12.84 -42.12 -39.02
N SER A 735 -12.43 -41.21 -39.92
CA SER A 735 -13.21 -40.21 -40.69
C SER A 735 -14.56 -39.66 -40.16
N SER A 736 -14.96 -38.39 -40.27
CA SER A 736 -14.36 -37.14 -40.79
C SER A 736 -15.40 -36.00 -40.62
N ALA A 737 -15.04 -34.82 -40.08
CA ALA A 737 -15.44 -33.49 -40.57
C ALA A 737 -14.85 -32.34 -39.71
N SER A 738 -14.01 -31.53 -40.37
CA SER A 738 -13.55 -30.16 -40.10
C SER A 738 -13.37 -29.68 -38.65
N ASN A 739 -12.12 -29.66 -38.18
CA ASN A 739 -11.65 -28.66 -37.22
C ASN A 739 -10.25 -28.18 -37.64
N THR A 740 -10.13 -26.87 -37.80
CA THR A 740 -8.86 -26.13 -37.84
C THR A 740 -8.06 -26.47 -36.58
N PRO A 741 -6.74 -26.76 -36.66
CA PRO A 741 -5.97 -27.07 -35.46
C PRO A 741 -5.93 -25.83 -34.55
N PRO A 742 -6.12 -25.97 -33.22
CA PRO A 742 -5.83 -24.88 -32.31
C PRO A 742 -4.32 -24.61 -32.40
N THR A 743 -3.99 -23.35 -32.63
CA THR A 743 -2.64 -22.80 -32.57
C THR A 743 -2.01 -23.24 -31.24
N SER A 744 -0.82 -23.83 -31.31
CA SER A 744 0.00 -24.12 -30.13
C SER A 744 0.10 -22.87 -29.26
N PRO A 745 -0.07 -22.97 -27.92
CA PRO A 745 0.10 -21.80 -27.06
C PRO A 745 1.54 -21.29 -27.23
N SER A 746 1.65 -20.01 -27.56
CA SER A 746 2.91 -19.31 -27.67
C SER A 746 3.70 -19.46 -26.38
N LEU A 747 4.96 -19.89 -26.51
CA LEU A 747 5.99 -19.90 -25.46
C LEU A 747 6.43 -18.45 -25.09
N MET A 748 5.47 -17.59 -24.77
CA MET A 748 5.68 -16.21 -24.32
C MET A 748 4.70 -15.87 -23.19
N ASP A 749 4.77 -16.63 -22.10
CA ASP A 749 4.34 -16.16 -20.78
C ASP A 749 5.21 -16.86 -19.73
N LEU A 750 6.47 -16.43 -19.67
CA LEU A 750 7.34 -16.70 -18.53
C LEU A 750 7.54 -15.39 -17.79
N SER A 751 6.45 -14.91 -17.17
CA SER A 751 6.56 -14.02 -16.04
C SER A 751 7.38 -14.74 -14.94
N LEU A 752 8.39 -14.06 -14.39
CA LEU A 752 9.09 -14.57 -13.21
C LEU A 752 8.04 -14.82 -12.12
N PRO A 753 8.09 -15.95 -11.39
CA PRO A 753 7.05 -16.32 -10.45
C PRO A 753 6.93 -15.24 -9.36
N ALA A 754 5.72 -14.74 -9.16
CA ALA A 754 5.42 -13.80 -8.09
C ALA A 754 5.95 -14.32 -6.73
N PRO A 755 6.48 -13.44 -5.86
CA PRO A 755 6.94 -13.85 -4.54
C PRO A 755 5.81 -14.58 -3.82
N THR A 756 6.10 -15.81 -3.40
CA THR A 756 5.10 -16.73 -2.84
C THR A 756 5.42 -16.99 -1.37
N ILE A 757 4.48 -16.63 -0.50
CA ILE A 757 4.52 -16.93 0.93
C ILE A 757 3.72 -18.20 1.17
N TYR A 758 4.27 -19.12 1.97
CA TYR A 758 3.59 -20.36 2.30
C TYR A 758 2.95 -20.31 3.69
N VAL A 759 1.78 -20.92 3.81
CA VAL A 759 1.02 -21.02 5.06
C VAL A 759 0.60 -22.47 5.29
N SER A 760 0.66 -22.92 6.54
CA SER A 760 0.14 -24.24 6.94
C SER A 760 -1.38 -24.22 7.06
N ARG A 761 -1.99 -25.39 7.17
CA ARG A 761 -3.44 -25.49 7.45
C ARG A 761 -3.84 -24.83 8.78
N ASN A 762 -2.91 -24.73 9.72
CA ASN A 762 -3.14 -24.07 11.01
C ASN A 762 -2.74 -22.59 10.99
N TYR A 763 -2.76 -21.96 9.81
CA TYR A 763 -2.53 -20.52 9.60
C TYR A 763 -1.12 -20.03 9.95
N GLN A 764 -0.17 -20.94 10.16
CA GLN A 764 1.22 -20.59 10.45
C GLN A 764 1.95 -20.24 9.14
N LEU A 765 2.60 -19.08 9.08
CA LEU A 765 3.56 -18.78 8.02
C LEU A 765 4.76 -19.71 8.10
N LEU A 766 5.14 -20.27 6.96
CA LEU A 766 6.22 -21.24 6.85
C LEU A 766 7.50 -20.59 6.30
N PRO A 767 8.61 -20.60 7.07
CA PRO A 767 9.90 -20.13 6.57
C PRO A 767 10.37 -20.95 5.37
N ASN A 768 10.85 -20.29 4.31
CA ASN A 768 11.33 -20.96 3.10
C ASN A 768 12.86 -21.02 3.09
N ARG A 769 13.43 -21.92 3.90
CA ARG A 769 14.89 -22.06 4.02
C ARG A 769 15.56 -22.44 2.69
N ALA A 770 14.93 -23.31 1.91
CA ALA A 770 15.49 -23.78 0.64
C ALA A 770 15.64 -22.64 -0.38
N ALA A 771 14.72 -21.68 -0.39
CA ALA A 771 14.78 -20.53 -1.30
C ALA A 771 15.60 -19.34 -0.74
N THR A 772 15.62 -19.16 0.59
CA THR A 772 16.20 -17.95 1.21
C THR A 772 17.64 -18.13 1.70
N GLY A 773 18.07 -19.36 1.99
CA GLY A 773 19.39 -19.64 2.58
C GLY A 773 19.54 -19.18 4.05
N GLU A 774 18.47 -18.69 4.68
CA GLU A 774 18.47 -18.16 6.04
C GLU A 774 18.62 -19.27 7.12
N PRO A 775 19.17 -18.96 8.31
CA PRO A 775 19.21 -19.90 9.43
C PRO A 775 17.82 -20.22 9.97
N GLU A 776 17.73 -21.24 10.83
CA GLU A 776 16.48 -21.72 11.42
C GLU A 776 15.70 -20.59 12.14
N PHE A 777 14.48 -20.31 11.67
CA PHE A 777 13.56 -19.38 12.31
C PHE A 777 12.67 -20.13 13.31
N LYS A 778 13.01 -20.02 14.59
CA LYS A 778 12.29 -20.70 15.69
C LYS A 778 10.94 -20.09 16.07
N PRO A 779 10.76 -18.75 16.08
CA PRO A 779 9.45 -18.18 16.38
C PRO A 779 8.39 -18.61 15.36
N ARG A 780 7.13 -18.65 15.79
CA ARG A 780 6.00 -18.93 14.89
C ARG A 780 5.17 -17.68 14.66
N ILE A 781 4.83 -17.41 13.41
CA ILE A 781 3.96 -16.30 13.01
C ILE A 781 2.70 -16.90 12.41
N TYR A 782 1.56 -16.56 12.98
CA TYR A 782 0.24 -16.90 12.47
C TYR A 782 -0.37 -15.65 11.86
N ILE A 783 -1.05 -15.81 10.73
CA ILE A 783 -1.87 -14.75 10.12
C ILE A 783 -3.35 -15.10 10.32
N GLN A 784 -4.24 -14.11 10.24
CA GLN A 784 -5.69 -14.33 10.24
C GLN A 784 -6.43 -13.28 9.42
N GLY A 785 -7.40 -13.73 8.62
CA GLY A 785 -8.33 -12.87 7.88
C GLY A 785 -7.75 -12.26 6.61
N VAL A 786 -6.72 -12.89 6.04
CA VAL A 786 -5.99 -12.54 4.81
C VAL A 786 -5.70 -13.77 3.92
N GLU A 787 -6.26 -14.94 4.26
CA GLU A 787 -5.93 -16.26 3.73
C GLU A 787 -6.99 -16.83 2.78
N GLU A 788 -7.94 -16.02 2.33
CA GLU A 788 -9.04 -16.45 1.45
C GLU A 788 -8.60 -17.30 0.24
N THR A 789 -7.43 -17.01 -0.34
CA THR A 789 -6.88 -17.77 -1.47
C THR A 789 -6.44 -19.18 -1.12
N THR A 790 -6.27 -19.50 0.17
CA THR A 790 -5.78 -20.77 0.69
C THR A 790 -6.79 -21.49 1.59
N HIS A 791 -7.56 -20.75 2.40
CA HIS A 791 -8.51 -21.28 3.38
C HIS A 791 -9.98 -21.03 3.00
N GLY A 792 -10.25 -20.31 1.91
CA GLY A 792 -11.60 -20.09 1.37
C GLY A 792 -12.30 -18.83 1.87
N LEU A 793 -13.54 -18.62 1.40
CA LEU A 793 -14.31 -17.38 1.58
C LEU A 793 -14.66 -17.05 3.04
N SER A 794 -14.65 -18.05 3.92
CA SER A 794 -14.94 -17.88 5.35
C SER A 794 -13.85 -17.14 6.11
N ASP A 795 -12.63 -17.11 5.57
CA ASP A 795 -11.44 -16.60 6.26
C ASP A 795 -11.57 -15.12 6.66
N THR A 796 -12.14 -14.30 5.78
CA THR A 796 -12.28 -12.85 6.03
C THR A 796 -13.51 -12.49 6.86
N LEU A 797 -14.29 -13.48 7.29
CA LEU A 797 -15.61 -13.36 7.92
C LEU A 797 -15.62 -13.94 9.35
N LEU A 798 -16.75 -13.82 10.03
CA LEU A 798 -16.99 -14.41 11.35
C LEU A 798 -17.26 -15.92 11.29
N SER A 799 -17.54 -16.46 10.09
CA SER A 799 -18.17 -17.77 9.89
C SER A 799 -17.49 -18.95 10.59
N VAL A 800 -16.17 -18.97 10.60
CA VAL A 800 -15.36 -20.05 11.19
C VAL A 800 -14.49 -19.55 12.34
N MET A 801 -14.70 -18.32 12.79
CA MET A 801 -13.75 -17.61 13.65
C MET A 801 -13.50 -18.32 14.99
N GLY A 802 -14.56 -18.81 15.64
CA GLY A 802 -14.41 -19.56 16.89
C GLY A 802 -13.64 -20.87 16.71
N VAL A 803 -13.86 -21.59 15.60
CA VAL A 803 -13.16 -22.84 15.29
C VAL A 803 -11.71 -22.57 14.94
N ARG A 804 -11.44 -21.62 14.02
CA ARG A 804 -10.09 -21.18 13.64
C ARG A 804 -9.26 -20.76 14.85
N ALA A 805 -9.85 -20.00 15.77
CA ALA A 805 -9.16 -19.61 17.00
C ALA A 805 -8.69 -20.82 17.82
N GLY A 806 -9.53 -21.87 17.92
CA GLY A 806 -9.15 -23.13 18.55
C GLY A 806 -8.03 -23.86 17.81
N GLU A 807 -8.08 -23.92 16.48
CA GLU A 807 -7.04 -24.54 15.65
C GLU A 807 -5.67 -23.85 15.84
N VAL A 808 -5.63 -22.51 15.76
CA VAL A 808 -4.41 -21.71 15.97
C VAL A 808 -3.86 -21.93 17.38
N VAL A 809 -4.72 -21.87 18.40
CA VAL A 809 -4.32 -22.06 19.80
C VAL A 809 -3.82 -23.48 20.05
N ASN A 810 -4.48 -24.50 19.51
CA ASN A 810 -4.05 -25.88 19.61
C ASN A 810 -2.68 -26.09 18.94
N ASP A 811 -2.44 -25.47 17.80
CA ASP A 811 -1.16 -25.53 17.11
C ASP A 811 -0.05 -24.84 17.91
N ILE A 812 -0.33 -23.68 18.51
CA ILE A 812 0.60 -23.00 19.43
C ILE A 812 0.95 -23.91 20.62
N CYS A 813 -0.02 -24.66 21.15
CA CYS A 813 0.19 -25.56 22.28
C CYS A 813 0.92 -26.86 21.93
N ARG A 814 1.04 -27.23 20.65
CA ARG A 814 1.87 -28.37 20.24
C ARG A 814 3.34 -28.04 20.47
N THR A 815 4.03 -28.89 21.23
CA THR A 815 5.48 -28.83 21.39
C THR A 815 6.14 -29.13 20.05
N GLY A 816 6.92 -28.18 19.52
CA GLY A 816 7.85 -28.41 18.41
C GLY A 816 9.05 -29.23 18.85
#